data_AF-A0ABC8KZM6-F1
#
_entry.id   AF-A0ABC8KZM6-F1
#
_cell.length_a   1.000
_cell.length_b   1.000
_cell.length_c   1.000
_cell.angle_alpha   90.00
_cell.angle_beta   90.00
_cell.angle_gamma   90.00
#
_symmetry.space_group_name_H-M   'P 1'
#
loop_
_entity.id
_entity.type
_entity.pdbx_description
1 polymer ?
#
loop_
_entity_poly.entity_id
_entity_poly.type
_entity_poly.pdbx_seq_one_letter_code
_entity_poly.pdbx_strand_id
1 'polypeptide(L)'
;QNNFNGSLPADIHRLSPRLEYLDLGATGFSGDIPETIGRLSSLKVLNLYQSEYDGTFPRQIGDLSELEELRMAYNDKFLPAEIPAEFGRLRKLRFLWMEEMNLIGEISTVGFENMTDLVHVDLSVNKLTGRVPDGLFGLRNLTDLFLYANELTGEIPKSITATNLVELDLSANNLTGSIPESIGNLKKLEYLNLFNNHLTGVIPSVIAKLTRLKDLKLFTNKLTGEIPVDLGLNSNLESFEVSENHLTGKLPENLCNGGRLLGVVVYSNKLTGAVPESLGDCNTLLTVQLQNNNFSGEFPPRIWSLPHMYSVQVSNNSFTGTLPERVAWNLSRIEIDNNEFSGEIPRTIGSWFSLAEFKAGNNGFSGEIPTELTSLDNLISIFLDGNSLSGELPDEIISWKSLTTINLSKNKLSGKIPKGLGSLPHLLNLDLSENGFSGVIPPEIGNLKLTTLNLSSNRLTGEVPDQLDNLAYERSFFNNTNLCADKPVLNLPDCRKVRQGSKGLPGNIFAMILVIAILLLVITLLGTFFVVRDYTRKRRRRRGLETWKLTSFHRVDFVDSDIVSNLMEQNVIGSGGSGKIYKIFIESSGEYVAVKKIWNKKKLDKNLEKEFLAEVEILGTIRHANIVKLLCCISREDSKLLVYEYLEKRSLDQWLHGKKKRGTVEDNSLSWAQRLNIAVGAAQGLCYMHHDCTPAIIHRDVKSSNILLDYVFNAKIADFGLAKLLVKQNQEPHTMSAVAGSFGYIAPEYAYTSKVDEKIDVYSFGVVLLELVTGREGNNGDEHTNLADWSWRHYQSGKPIEEAFDEDIKEPSNIEEMTTVFKLGLMCTNTLPGNRPTMKEVLYMLRQQGHGETKKTATEAHEAPLLVSLSGRRTSKRIEDEEIGFV
;
A
#
# COMPACT_ATOMS: atom_id res chain seq x y z
N GLN A 1 19.82 8.22 31.62
CA GLN A 1 19.18 9.51 31.30
C GLN A 1 19.71 10.53 32.28
N ASN A 2 20.40 11.56 31.78
CA ASN A 2 20.79 12.69 32.62
C ASN A 2 19.58 13.62 32.71
N ASN A 3 19.08 13.86 33.92
CA ASN A 3 17.87 14.66 34.18
C ASN A 3 18.16 16.18 34.14
N PHE A 4 19.06 16.60 33.25
CA PHE A 4 19.36 18.01 33.01
C PHE A 4 18.33 18.58 32.06
N ASN A 5 17.56 19.56 32.53
CA ASN A 5 16.38 20.09 31.84
C ASN A 5 16.43 21.63 31.82
N GLY A 6 15.70 22.25 30.90
CA GLY A 6 15.57 23.71 30.78
C GLY A 6 16.55 24.31 29.78
N SER A 7 16.77 25.61 29.81
CA SER A 7 17.67 26.27 28.85
C SER A 7 19.14 26.24 29.28
N LEU A 8 20.05 26.27 28.29
CA LEU A 8 21.47 26.46 28.56
C LEU A 8 21.73 27.86 29.15
N PRO A 9 22.53 27.97 30.22
CA PRO A 9 22.83 29.27 30.83
C PRO A 9 23.51 30.23 29.84
N ALA A 10 23.03 31.47 29.76
CA ALA A 10 23.60 32.50 28.89
C ALA A 10 25.07 32.83 29.20
N ASP A 11 25.54 32.51 30.42
CA ASP A 11 26.91 32.66 30.86
C ASP A 11 27.73 31.35 30.84
N ILE A 12 27.39 30.38 29.99
CA ILE A 12 28.11 29.10 29.81
C ILE A 12 29.63 29.25 29.60
N HIS A 13 30.07 30.36 29.00
CA HIS A 13 31.48 30.72 28.85
C HIS A 13 32.26 30.85 30.17
N ARG A 14 31.57 30.98 31.32
CA ARG A 14 32.19 31.08 32.65
C ARG A 14 32.64 29.73 33.23
N LEU A 15 32.30 28.60 32.60
CA LEU A 15 32.69 27.27 33.08
C LEU A 15 34.21 27.15 33.30
N SER A 16 35.00 27.23 32.23
CA SER A 16 36.46 27.29 32.29
C SER A 16 37.03 27.67 30.92
N PRO A 17 38.00 28.59 30.83
CA PRO A 17 38.70 28.88 29.57
C PRO A 17 39.59 27.72 29.09
N ARG A 18 39.85 26.74 29.96
CA ARG A 18 40.61 25.50 29.66
C ARG A 18 39.70 24.30 29.36
N LEU A 19 38.39 24.51 29.21
CA LEU A 19 37.46 23.42 28.93
C LEU A 19 37.71 22.90 27.51
N GLU A 20 38.08 21.63 27.39
CA GLU A 20 38.36 20.98 26.10
C GLU A 20 37.19 20.09 25.63
N TYR A 21 36.37 19.59 26.56
CA TYR A 21 35.29 18.65 26.28
C TYR A 21 34.02 19.10 26.98
N LEU A 22 32.95 19.31 26.21
CA LEU A 22 31.63 19.64 26.73
C LEU A 22 30.60 18.69 26.12
N ASP A 23 30.02 17.83 26.96
CA ASP A 23 28.96 16.89 26.57
C ASP A 23 27.67 17.16 27.33
N LEU A 24 26.66 17.53 26.55
CA LEU A 24 25.30 17.87 26.96
C LEU A 24 24.28 17.09 26.11
N GLY A 25 24.71 16.04 25.41
CA GLY A 25 23.84 15.22 24.58
C GLY A 25 22.97 14.25 25.39
N ALA A 26 21.88 13.76 24.80
CA ALA A 26 20.91 12.88 25.46
C ALA A 26 20.33 13.48 26.77
N THR A 27 20.00 14.78 26.75
CA THR A 27 19.46 15.53 27.90
C THR A 27 18.12 16.19 27.56
N GLY A 28 17.45 16.79 28.55
CA GLY A 28 16.24 17.60 28.38
C GLY A 28 16.53 19.10 28.19
N PHE A 29 17.74 19.48 27.76
CA PHE A 29 18.02 20.89 27.47
C PHE A 29 17.20 21.37 26.27
N SER A 30 16.59 22.54 26.40
CA SER A 30 15.71 23.18 25.41
C SER A 30 16.08 24.64 25.16
N GLY A 31 15.38 25.32 24.24
CA GLY A 31 15.66 26.72 23.86
C GLY A 31 16.90 26.89 22.99
N ASP A 32 17.44 28.12 22.95
CA ASP A 32 18.62 28.47 22.18
C ASP A 32 19.92 27.91 22.76
N ILE A 33 20.86 27.57 21.88
CA ILE A 33 22.27 27.47 22.27
C ILE A 33 22.83 28.91 22.39
N PRO A 34 23.36 29.32 23.55
CA PRO A 34 23.78 30.70 23.76
C PRO A 34 25.02 31.05 22.93
N GLU A 35 25.02 32.23 22.30
CA GLU A 35 26.16 32.74 21.51
C GLU A 35 27.49 32.72 22.27
N THR A 36 27.44 32.85 23.61
CA THR A 36 28.64 32.86 24.43
C THR A 36 29.38 31.52 24.43
N ILE A 37 28.78 30.44 23.93
CA ILE A 37 29.47 29.15 23.75
C ILE A 37 30.73 29.29 22.89
N GLY A 38 30.72 30.19 21.90
CA GLY A 38 31.88 30.49 21.03
C GLY A 38 33.09 31.09 21.76
N ARG A 39 32.95 31.48 23.03
CA ARG A 39 34.05 32.00 23.86
C ARG A 39 34.86 30.91 24.59
N LEU A 40 34.44 29.64 24.49
CA LEU A 40 35.17 28.51 25.06
C LEU A 40 36.34 28.12 24.13
N SER A 41 37.34 29.00 24.00
CA SER A 41 38.35 28.93 22.93
C SER A 41 39.26 27.69 22.94
N SER A 42 39.31 26.92 24.04
CA SER A 42 40.05 25.66 24.13
C SER A 42 39.22 24.42 23.79
N LEU A 43 37.95 24.59 23.44
CA LEU A 43 37.01 23.47 23.24
C LEU A 43 37.36 22.68 21.97
N LYS A 44 37.52 21.36 22.14
CA LYS A 44 37.82 20.40 21.09
C LYS A 44 36.61 19.53 20.74
N VAL A 45 35.76 19.23 21.71
CA VAL A 45 34.55 18.42 21.49
C VAL A 45 33.34 19.13 22.06
N LEU A 46 32.31 19.29 21.23
CA LEU A 46 31.01 19.83 21.60
C LEU A 46 29.91 18.85 21.23
N ASN A 47 29.32 18.20 22.23
CA ASN A 47 28.21 17.25 22.07
C ASN A 47 26.90 17.86 22.59
N LEU A 48 25.95 18.02 21.68
CA LEU A 48 24.62 18.59 21.89
C LEU A 48 23.52 17.70 21.29
N TYR A 49 23.84 16.48 20.86
CA TYR A 49 22.92 15.59 20.13
C TYR A 49 21.76 15.08 21.00
N GLN A 50 20.65 14.65 20.37
CA GLN A 50 19.53 13.97 21.00
C GLN A 50 19.00 14.69 22.26
N SER A 51 18.66 15.97 22.14
CA SER A 51 18.15 16.80 23.22
C SER A 51 16.83 17.47 22.82
N GLU A 52 16.31 18.38 23.65
CA GLU A 52 15.00 19.00 23.48
C GLU A 52 15.10 20.44 22.95
N TYR A 53 16.19 20.79 22.25
CA TYR A 53 16.42 22.13 21.72
C TYR A 53 15.37 22.51 20.69
N ASP A 54 14.62 23.58 20.98
CA ASP A 54 13.54 24.13 20.15
C ASP A 54 13.81 25.58 19.71
N GLY A 55 15.01 26.10 20.00
CA GLY A 55 15.49 27.43 19.60
C GLY A 55 16.41 27.40 18.38
N THR A 56 17.52 28.13 18.44
CA THR A 56 18.54 28.27 17.38
C THR A 56 19.93 27.85 17.85
N PHE A 57 20.84 27.64 16.89
CA PHE A 57 22.27 27.49 17.17
C PHE A 57 23.08 28.66 16.60
N PRO A 58 24.07 29.18 17.35
CA PRO A 58 24.71 30.44 17.01
C PRO A 58 25.89 30.24 16.05
N ARG A 59 26.05 31.15 15.09
CA ARG A 59 27.23 31.22 14.19
C ARG A 59 28.56 31.31 14.93
N GLN A 60 28.56 31.79 16.17
CA GLN A 60 29.70 31.91 17.06
C GLN A 60 30.32 30.55 17.44
N ILE A 61 29.63 29.43 17.20
CA ILE A 61 30.28 28.10 17.22
C ILE A 61 31.48 28.08 16.25
N GLY A 62 31.39 28.79 15.12
CA GLY A 62 32.50 28.95 14.16
C GLY A 62 33.74 29.67 14.71
N ASP A 63 33.66 30.31 15.88
CA ASP A 63 34.82 30.96 16.52
C ASP A 63 35.63 29.98 17.41
N LEU A 64 35.17 28.73 17.58
CA LEU A 64 35.85 27.67 18.32
C LEU A 64 37.00 27.08 17.49
N SER A 65 38.11 27.81 17.36
CA SER A 65 39.23 27.45 16.48
C SER A 65 39.92 26.11 16.78
N GLU A 66 39.77 25.59 18.00
CA GLU A 66 40.31 24.30 18.44
C GLU A 66 39.33 23.13 18.28
N LEU A 67 38.11 23.37 17.78
CA LEU A 67 37.07 22.35 17.70
C LEU A 67 37.42 21.27 16.67
N GLU A 68 37.40 20.02 17.13
CA GLU A 68 37.67 18.81 16.35
C GLU A 68 36.38 18.00 16.10
N GLU A 69 35.44 18.01 17.04
CA GLU A 69 34.15 17.31 16.92
C GLU A 69 32.97 18.20 17.29
N LEU A 70 32.00 18.27 16.38
CA LEU A 70 30.71 18.92 16.58
C LEU A 70 29.58 17.92 16.34
N ARG A 71 28.87 17.57 17.41
CA ARG A 71 27.75 16.62 17.37
C ARG A 71 26.47 17.30 17.81
N MET A 72 25.55 17.51 16.89
CA MET A 72 24.28 18.20 17.14
C MET A 72 23.07 17.42 16.62
N ALA A 73 23.27 16.20 16.11
CA ALA A 73 22.23 15.39 15.48
C ALA A 73 21.04 15.04 16.38
N TYR A 74 19.94 14.60 15.76
CA TYR A 74 18.70 14.18 16.43
C TYR A 74 18.10 15.27 17.31
N ASN A 75 18.08 16.50 16.81
CA ASN A 75 17.40 17.63 17.44
C ASN A 75 16.44 18.23 16.41
N ASP A 76 15.44 17.46 16.04
CA ASP A 76 14.43 17.77 15.02
C ASP A 76 13.56 19.00 15.37
N LYS A 77 13.59 19.41 16.64
CA LYS A 77 12.83 20.55 17.18
C LYS A 77 13.49 21.91 16.96
N PHE A 78 14.78 21.98 16.60
CA PHE A 78 15.44 23.26 16.31
C PHE A 78 14.61 24.05 15.28
N LEU A 79 14.57 25.37 15.40
CA LEU A 79 13.98 26.21 14.36
C LEU A 79 14.73 26.00 13.03
N PRO A 80 14.06 26.04 11.87
CA PRO A 80 14.72 25.90 10.58
C PRO A 80 15.88 26.89 10.45
N ALA A 81 17.08 26.40 10.19
CA ALA A 81 18.29 27.21 10.14
C ALA A 81 19.23 26.79 9.01
N GLU A 82 19.89 27.77 8.41
CA GLU A 82 21.00 27.53 7.48
C GLU A 82 22.28 27.17 8.24
N ILE A 83 23.17 26.40 7.61
CA ILE A 83 24.52 26.16 8.14
C ILE A 83 25.32 27.47 8.06
N PRO A 84 25.77 28.06 9.18
CA PRO A 84 26.47 29.34 9.17
C PRO A 84 27.77 29.28 8.37
N ALA A 85 28.01 30.26 7.49
CA ALA A 85 29.25 30.34 6.71
C ALA A 85 30.49 30.44 7.62
N GLU A 86 30.34 30.97 8.83
CA GLU A 86 31.38 31.02 9.86
C GLU A 86 31.89 29.62 10.27
N PHE A 87 31.13 28.55 10.08
CA PHE A 87 31.60 27.18 10.35
C PHE A 87 32.79 26.80 9.47
N GLY A 88 32.96 27.43 8.31
CA GLY A 88 34.17 27.28 7.47
C GLY A 88 35.48 27.76 8.13
N ARG A 89 35.41 28.43 9.30
CA ARG A 89 36.59 28.79 10.10
C ARG A 89 37.10 27.64 10.98
N LEU A 90 36.31 26.58 11.17
CA LEU A 90 36.63 25.42 12.00
C LEU A 90 37.62 24.48 11.29
N ARG A 91 38.86 24.95 11.09
CA ARG A 91 39.88 24.28 10.27
C ARG A 91 40.38 22.96 10.85
N LYS A 92 40.20 22.74 12.15
CA LYS A 92 40.55 21.50 12.86
C LYS A 92 39.39 20.51 12.96
N LEU A 93 38.21 20.87 12.44
CA LEU A 93 37.04 20.01 12.56
C LEU A 93 37.23 18.73 11.74
N ARG A 94 37.07 17.59 12.40
CA ARG A 94 37.22 16.25 11.85
C ARG A 94 35.88 15.53 11.76
N PHE A 95 34.99 15.77 12.72
CA PHE A 95 33.70 15.11 12.84
C PHE A 95 32.58 16.15 12.91
N LEU A 96 31.73 16.18 11.88
CA LEU A 96 30.54 17.02 11.81
C LEU A 96 29.31 16.13 11.68
N TRP A 97 28.46 16.13 12.70
CA TRP A 97 27.23 15.34 12.70
C TRP A 97 26.04 16.21 13.07
N MET A 98 25.23 16.51 12.06
CA MET A 98 24.04 17.36 12.14
C MET A 98 22.86 16.70 11.38
N GLU A 99 22.75 15.37 11.50
CA GLU A 99 21.60 14.61 11.03
C GLU A 99 20.33 15.03 11.78
N GLU A 100 19.20 15.14 11.08
CA GLU A 100 17.89 15.40 11.70
C GLU A 100 17.90 16.64 12.63
N MET A 101 18.26 17.77 12.03
CA MET A 101 18.48 19.06 12.72
C MET A 101 17.60 20.20 12.19
N ASN A 102 16.65 19.89 11.32
CA ASN A 102 15.79 20.88 10.66
C ASN A 102 16.58 21.87 9.77
N LEU A 103 17.75 21.48 9.25
CA LEU A 103 18.61 22.36 8.45
C LEU A 103 17.97 22.69 7.09
N ILE A 104 18.06 23.95 6.67
CA ILE A 104 17.56 24.49 5.40
C ILE A 104 18.67 25.20 4.60
N GLY A 105 18.32 25.67 3.40
CA GLY A 105 19.23 26.44 2.55
C GLY A 105 20.25 25.58 1.82
N GLU A 106 21.23 26.21 1.19
CA GLU A 106 22.27 25.51 0.42
C GLU A 106 23.47 25.15 1.31
N ILE A 107 24.14 24.05 0.98
CA ILE A 107 25.43 23.72 1.58
C ILE A 107 26.49 24.69 1.02
N SER A 108 27.05 25.55 1.87
CA SER A 108 28.00 26.59 1.43
C SER A 108 29.27 26.01 0.79
N THR A 109 29.52 26.33 -0.47
CA THR A 109 30.72 25.86 -1.20
C THR A 109 32.01 26.36 -0.56
N VAL A 110 32.08 27.66 -0.25
CA VAL A 110 33.28 28.32 0.30
C VAL A 110 33.60 27.86 1.72
N GLY A 111 32.57 27.47 2.49
CA GLY A 111 32.74 27.01 3.88
C GLY A 111 33.55 25.72 3.96
N PHE A 112 33.12 24.68 3.23
CA PHE A 112 33.71 23.34 3.33
C PHE A 112 35.08 23.21 2.66
N GLU A 113 35.40 24.01 1.64
CA GLU A 113 36.72 23.99 0.98
C GLU A 113 37.89 24.22 1.94
N ASN A 114 37.67 24.96 3.03
CA ASN A 114 38.71 25.29 4.02
C ASN A 114 38.81 24.28 5.18
N MET A 115 37.89 23.32 5.26
CA MET A 115 37.80 22.35 6.36
C MET A 115 38.52 21.05 5.99
N THR A 116 39.82 21.16 5.68
CA THR A 116 40.62 20.07 5.08
C THR A 116 40.83 18.86 5.98
N ASP A 117 40.60 19.01 7.29
CA ASP A 117 40.77 17.96 8.29
C ASP A 117 39.50 17.10 8.48
N LEU A 118 38.39 17.45 7.82
CA LEU A 118 37.14 16.69 7.88
C LEU A 118 37.36 15.24 7.45
N VAL A 119 36.86 14.34 8.29
CA VAL A 119 36.86 12.88 8.11
C VAL A 119 35.44 12.37 7.96
N HIS A 120 34.50 12.90 8.75
CA HIS A 120 33.12 12.48 8.77
C HIS A 120 32.20 13.69 8.66
N VAL A 121 31.32 13.66 7.65
CA VAL A 121 30.29 14.67 7.44
C VAL A 121 28.95 13.97 7.29
N ASP A 122 28.06 14.21 8.23
CA ASP A 122 26.68 13.76 8.18
C ASP A 122 25.72 14.94 8.35
N LEU A 123 25.02 15.25 7.25
CA LEU A 123 23.99 16.27 7.15
C LEU A 123 22.66 15.65 6.66
N SER A 124 22.49 14.34 6.84
CA SER A 124 21.34 13.60 6.35
C SER A 124 20.04 13.94 7.09
N VAL A 125 18.90 13.57 6.51
CA VAL A 125 17.57 13.76 7.13
C VAL A 125 17.32 15.23 7.47
N ASN A 126 17.54 16.11 6.51
CA ASN A 126 17.32 17.55 6.63
C ASN A 126 16.56 18.07 5.41
N LYS A 127 16.51 19.39 5.21
CA LYS A 127 15.81 20.06 4.11
C LYS A 127 16.80 20.88 3.28
N LEU A 128 18.04 20.41 3.20
CA LEU A 128 19.09 21.11 2.46
C LEU A 128 18.74 21.10 0.97
N THR A 129 18.89 22.25 0.34
CA THR A 129 18.57 22.50 -1.07
C THR A 129 19.84 22.87 -1.83
N GLY A 130 19.71 23.23 -3.11
CA GLY A 130 20.85 23.62 -3.94
C GLY A 130 21.68 22.41 -4.41
N ARG A 131 22.91 22.66 -4.87
CA ARG A 131 23.79 21.62 -5.41
C ARG A 131 24.70 21.06 -4.33
N VAL A 132 25.14 19.81 -4.51
CA VAL A 132 26.22 19.27 -3.67
C VAL A 132 27.52 20.01 -3.99
N PRO A 133 28.20 20.62 -3.00
CA PRO A 133 29.44 21.37 -3.24
C PRO A 133 30.58 20.53 -3.79
N ASP A 134 31.23 21.01 -4.85
CA ASP A 134 32.44 20.39 -5.41
C ASP A 134 33.56 20.29 -4.36
N GLY A 135 33.65 21.29 -3.46
CA GLY A 135 34.64 21.34 -2.38
C GLY A 135 34.62 20.12 -1.46
N LEU A 136 33.45 19.55 -1.16
CA LEU A 136 33.33 18.33 -0.34
C LEU A 136 34.01 17.12 -1.00
N PHE A 137 33.87 16.99 -2.32
CA PHE A 137 34.54 15.97 -3.11
C PHE A 137 36.02 16.28 -3.37
N GLY A 138 36.52 17.41 -2.86
CA GLY A 138 37.92 17.80 -2.80
C GLY A 138 38.65 17.39 -1.51
N LEU A 139 37.91 17.04 -0.45
CA LEU A 139 38.45 16.81 0.89
C LEU A 139 39.15 15.45 0.99
N ARG A 140 40.49 15.46 0.95
CA ARG A 140 41.28 14.24 0.92
C ARG A 140 41.23 13.40 2.19
N ASN A 141 40.88 13.98 3.33
CA ASN A 141 40.76 13.24 4.59
C ASN A 141 39.37 12.63 4.81
N LEU A 142 38.38 13.03 3.99
CA LEU A 142 37.00 12.60 4.13
C LEU A 142 36.87 11.10 3.87
N THR A 143 36.29 10.38 4.83
CA THR A 143 35.98 8.95 4.75
C THR A 143 34.49 8.72 4.59
N ASP A 144 33.66 9.51 5.29
CA ASP A 144 32.21 9.30 5.31
C ASP A 144 31.50 10.59 4.91
N LEU A 145 30.62 10.48 3.91
CA LEU A 145 29.78 11.58 3.47
C LEU A 145 28.33 11.11 3.34
N PHE A 146 27.49 11.58 4.27
CA PHE A 146 26.06 11.29 4.31
C PHE A 146 25.26 12.57 4.09
N LEU A 147 24.59 12.64 2.95
CA LEU A 147 23.70 13.74 2.55
C LEU A 147 22.30 13.24 2.18
N TYR A 148 21.97 12.00 2.54
CA TYR A 148 20.71 11.36 2.14
C TYR A 148 19.49 12.01 2.80
N ALA A 149 18.31 11.81 2.21
CA ALA A 149 17.05 12.37 2.69
C ALA A 149 17.13 13.90 2.86
N ASN A 150 17.38 14.59 1.75
CA ASN A 150 17.39 16.05 1.62
C ASN A 150 16.68 16.46 0.31
N GLU A 151 16.69 17.75 -0.02
CA GLU A 151 16.14 18.31 -1.26
C GLU A 151 17.25 18.73 -2.25
N LEU A 152 18.41 18.07 -2.22
CA LEU A 152 19.57 18.44 -3.04
C LEU A 152 19.29 18.19 -4.53
N THR A 153 19.72 19.13 -5.37
CA THR A 153 19.50 19.19 -6.82
C THR A 153 20.82 19.25 -7.59
N GLY A 154 20.75 19.30 -8.92
CA GLY A 154 21.93 19.41 -9.78
C GLY A 154 22.62 18.06 -10.01
N GLU A 155 23.85 18.09 -10.49
CA GLU A 155 24.63 16.89 -10.82
C GLU A 155 25.56 16.51 -9.66
N ILE A 156 25.93 15.23 -9.57
CA ILE A 156 27.04 14.78 -8.71
C ILE A 156 28.34 15.43 -9.23
N PRO A 157 29.18 16.03 -8.37
CA PRO A 157 30.43 16.68 -8.77
C PRO A 157 31.33 15.83 -9.69
N LYS A 158 31.70 16.40 -10.84
CA LYS A 158 32.45 15.67 -11.89
C LYS A 158 33.89 15.36 -11.51
N SER A 159 34.50 16.15 -10.63
CA SER A 159 35.90 16.00 -10.22
C SER A 159 35.97 15.50 -8.78
N ILE A 160 35.97 14.17 -8.61
CA ILE A 160 36.11 13.55 -7.29
C ILE A 160 37.58 13.29 -6.98
N THR A 161 38.11 13.99 -5.96
CA THR A 161 39.50 13.87 -5.48
C THR A 161 39.62 13.50 -3.99
N ALA A 162 38.48 13.33 -3.30
CA ALA A 162 38.36 12.78 -1.95
C ALA A 162 38.65 11.27 -1.93
N THR A 163 39.88 10.87 -2.26
CA THR A 163 40.27 9.47 -2.49
C THR A 163 40.21 8.56 -1.27
N ASN A 164 40.02 9.13 -0.07
CA ASN A 164 39.87 8.37 1.17
C ASN A 164 38.42 7.99 1.50
N LEU A 165 37.44 8.41 0.70
CA LEU A 165 36.03 8.05 0.90
C LEU A 165 35.85 6.52 0.94
N VAL A 166 35.16 6.08 1.99
CA VAL A 166 34.76 4.71 2.30
C VAL A 166 33.25 4.58 2.14
N GLU A 167 32.49 5.55 2.62
CA GLU A 167 31.02 5.54 2.55
C GLU A 167 30.50 6.83 1.92
N LEU A 168 29.69 6.69 0.87
CA LEU A 168 29.03 7.79 0.19
C LEU A 168 27.54 7.51 0.07
N ASP A 169 26.72 8.29 0.76
CA ASP A 169 25.26 8.22 0.67
C ASP A 169 24.67 9.57 0.23
N LEU A 170 24.15 9.60 -1.00
CA LEU A 170 23.43 10.73 -1.58
C LEU A 170 21.98 10.35 -1.92
N SER A 171 21.47 9.26 -1.35
CA SER A 171 20.15 8.73 -1.68
C SER A 171 19.00 9.63 -1.23
N ALA A 172 17.80 9.40 -1.76
CA ALA A 172 16.59 10.15 -1.41
C ALA A 172 16.79 11.68 -1.52
N ASN A 173 17.17 12.12 -2.73
CA ASN A 173 17.36 13.52 -3.09
C ASN A 173 16.77 13.78 -4.49
N ASN A 174 16.96 14.98 -5.02
CA ASN A 174 16.51 15.39 -6.36
C ASN A 174 17.71 15.51 -7.35
N LEU A 175 18.75 14.69 -7.18
CA LEU A 175 19.96 14.74 -8.02
C LEU A 175 19.67 14.27 -9.45
N THR A 176 20.34 14.89 -10.41
CA THR A 176 20.18 14.71 -11.85
C THR A 176 21.52 14.45 -12.53
N GLY A 177 21.54 14.32 -13.86
CA GLY A 177 22.75 14.04 -14.62
C GLY A 177 23.22 12.60 -14.45
N SER A 178 24.46 12.32 -14.86
CA SER A 178 25.06 10.98 -14.83
C SER A 178 25.96 10.76 -13.62
N ILE A 179 26.11 9.51 -13.20
CA ILE A 179 27.17 9.12 -12.26
C ILE A 179 28.53 9.42 -12.94
N PRO A 180 29.43 10.23 -12.34
CA PRO A 180 30.65 10.65 -13.00
C PRO A 180 31.71 9.54 -13.07
N GLU A 181 32.47 9.48 -14.17
CA GLU A 181 33.60 8.54 -14.34
C GLU A 181 34.69 8.70 -13.25
N SER A 182 34.80 9.89 -12.63
CA SER A 182 35.74 10.12 -11.54
C SER A 182 35.37 9.38 -10.25
N ILE A 183 34.18 8.78 -10.14
CA ILE A 183 33.84 7.87 -9.03
C ILE A 183 34.84 6.71 -8.92
N GLY A 184 35.47 6.33 -10.05
CA GLY A 184 36.55 5.35 -10.12
C GLY A 184 37.80 5.73 -9.31
N ASN A 185 37.96 6.99 -8.89
CA ASN A 185 39.06 7.46 -8.05
C ASN A 185 38.93 7.00 -6.59
N LEU A 186 37.73 6.64 -6.14
CA LEU A 186 37.43 6.27 -4.76
C LEU A 186 37.86 4.84 -4.43
N LYS A 187 39.16 4.56 -4.49
CA LYS A 187 39.71 3.19 -4.30
C LYS A 187 39.46 2.59 -2.92
N LYS A 188 39.05 3.41 -1.94
CA LYS A 188 38.68 2.96 -0.60
C LYS A 188 37.18 2.74 -0.41
N LEU A 189 36.36 3.05 -1.41
CA LEU A 189 34.90 3.01 -1.30
C LEU A 189 34.41 1.59 -1.06
N GLU A 190 33.66 1.42 0.02
CA GLU A 190 32.99 0.18 0.42
C GLU A 190 31.48 0.29 0.19
N TYR A 191 30.89 1.47 0.41
CA TYR A 191 29.46 1.72 0.32
C TYR A 191 29.15 2.88 -0.64
N LEU A 192 28.40 2.60 -1.71
CA LEU A 192 27.90 3.60 -2.64
C LEU A 192 26.37 3.52 -2.71
N ASN A 193 25.71 4.54 -2.17
CA ASN A 193 24.27 4.65 -2.20
C ASN A 193 23.78 5.93 -2.87
N LEU A 194 23.05 5.77 -3.97
CA LEU A 194 22.48 6.83 -4.78
C LEU A 194 20.99 6.60 -5.08
N PHE A 195 20.32 5.69 -4.34
CA PHE A 195 18.93 5.31 -4.64
C PHE A 195 17.95 6.48 -4.51
N ASN A 196 16.79 6.39 -5.15
CA ASN A 196 15.72 7.40 -5.08
C ASN A 196 16.21 8.82 -5.43
N ASN A 197 16.62 8.98 -6.69
CA ASN A 197 17.03 10.24 -7.29
C ASN A 197 16.51 10.30 -8.75
N HIS A 198 16.91 11.33 -9.50
CA HIS A 198 16.62 11.47 -10.93
C HIS A 198 17.87 11.26 -11.80
N LEU A 199 18.81 10.41 -11.37
CA LEU A 199 20.05 10.15 -12.10
C LEU A 199 19.74 9.46 -13.44
N THR A 200 20.47 9.86 -14.47
CA THR A 200 20.33 9.43 -15.87
C THR A 200 21.66 8.90 -16.40
N GLY A 201 21.68 8.45 -17.66
CA GLY A 201 22.91 7.94 -18.28
C GLY A 201 23.28 6.55 -17.77
N VAL A 202 24.51 6.12 -18.07
CA VAL A 202 24.97 4.75 -17.81
C VAL A 202 25.61 4.60 -16.43
N ILE A 203 25.62 3.38 -15.90
CA ILE A 203 26.49 3.00 -14.78
C ILE A 203 27.94 2.95 -15.30
N PRO A 204 28.85 3.82 -14.84
CA PRO A 204 30.21 3.89 -15.37
C PRO A 204 30.98 2.58 -15.17
N SER A 205 31.66 2.11 -16.22
CA SER A 205 32.42 0.84 -16.18
C SER A 205 33.52 0.84 -15.11
N VAL A 206 34.01 2.01 -14.72
CA VAL A 206 35.01 2.19 -13.66
C VAL A 206 34.53 1.73 -12.28
N ILE A 207 33.23 1.62 -12.03
CA ILE A 207 32.69 1.08 -10.77
C ILE A 207 33.15 -0.37 -10.57
N ALA A 208 33.27 -1.16 -11.64
CA ALA A 208 33.80 -2.52 -11.58
C ALA A 208 35.29 -2.60 -11.15
N LYS A 209 36.01 -1.46 -11.13
CA LYS A 209 37.41 -1.35 -10.68
C LYS A 209 37.55 -0.89 -9.22
N LEU A 210 36.45 -0.76 -8.49
CA LEU A 210 36.45 -0.38 -7.07
C LEU A 210 36.62 -1.61 -6.19
N THR A 211 37.87 -2.01 -5.94
CA THR A 211 38.21 -3.31 -5.34
C THR A 211 37.69 -3.55 -3.92
N ARG A 212 37.27 -2.50 -3.21
CA ARG A 212 36.73 -2.59 -1.85
C ARG A 212 35.21 -2.48 -1.80
N LEU A 213 34.55 -2.28 -2.94
CA LEU A 213 33.10 -2.09 -2.98
C LEU A 213 32.38 -3.34 -2.48
N LYS A 214 31.49 -3.15 -1.50
CA LYS A 214 30.64 -4.17 -0.89
C LYS A 214 29.18 -3.92 -1.22
N ASP A 215 28.74 -2.67 -1.10
CA ASP A 215 27.35 -2.29 -1.28
C ASP A 215 27.20 -1.31 -2.43
N LEU A 216 26.39 -1.69 -3.42
CA LEU A 216 26.02 -0.83 -4.54
C LEU A 216 24.50 -0.71 -4.63
N LYS A 217 24.00 0.49 -4.32
CA LYS A 217 22.57 0.80 -4.31
C LYS A 217 22.26 1.97 -5.23
N LEU A 218 21.62 1.68 -6.36
CA LEU A 218 21.29 2.64 -7.42
C LEU A 218 19.81 2.60 -7.82
N PHE A 219 18.97 1.90 -7.05
CA PHE A 219 17.57 1.66 -7.41
C PHE A 219 16.72 2.94 -7.40
N THR A 220 15.56 2.90 -8.06
CA THR A 220 14.63 4.04 -8.19
C THR A 220 15.33 5.28 -8.77
N ASN A 221 15.76 5.16 -10.02
CA ASN A 221 16.42 6.22 -10.78
C ASN A 221 16.00 6.13 -12.27
N LYS A 222 16.66 6.90 -13.14
CA LYS A 222 16.44 6.88 -14.61
C LYS A 222 17.69 6.38 -15.36
N LEU A 223 18.50 5.52 -14.74
CA LEU A 223 19.72 4.99 -15.33
C LEU A 223 19.40 4.08 -16.53
N THR A 224 20.27 4.11 -17.54
CA THR A 224 20.13 3.41 -18.82
C THR A 224 21.42 2.62 -19.13
N GLY A 225 21.44 1.90 -20.25
CA GLY A 225 22.62 1.13 -20.68
C GLY A 225 22.80 -0.16 -19.89
N GLU A 226 23.95 -0.80 -20.09
CA GLU A 226 24.25 -2.10 -19.49
C GLU A 226 24.88 -2.00 -18.11
N ILE A 227 24.66 -3.00 -17.27
CA ILE A 227 25.42 -3.17 -16.02
C ILE A 227 26.86 -3.56 -16.42
N PRO A 228 27.91 -2.93 -15.85
CA PRO A 228 29.29 -3.24 -16.22
C PRO A 228 29.61 -4.74 -16.10
N VAL A 229 30.11 -5.33 -17.18
CA VAL A 229 30.33 -6.79 -17.30
C VAL A 229 31.32 -7.35 -16.27
N ASP A 230 32.29 -6.54 -15.85
CA ASP A 230 33.30 -6.92 -14.85
C ASP A 230 32.85 -6.63 -13.40
N LEU A 231 31.61 -6.19 -13.18
CA LEU A 231 31.12 -5.89 -11.83
C LEU A 231 31.09 -7.17 -10.98
N GLY A 232 31.63 -7.08 -9.77
CA GLY A 232 31.82 -8.20 -8.85
C GLY A 232 33.11 -9.01 -9.09
N LEU A 233 33.77 -8.88 -10.25
CA LEU A 233 35.03 -9.60 -10.53
C LEU A 233 36.14 -9.21 -9.56
N ASN A 234 36.30 -7.90 -9.33
CA ASN A 234 37.36 -7.34 -8.50
C ASN A 234 36.90 -6.92 -7.09
N SER A 235 35.62 -7.10 -6.77
CA SER A 235 34.98 -6.54 -5.57
C SER A 235 34.22 -7.64 -4.84
N ASN A 236 34.32 -7.67 -3.52
CA ASN A 236 33.58 -8.64 -2.71
C ASN A 236 32.19 -8.08 -2.38
N LEU A 237 31.33 -8.02 -3.39
CA LEU A 237 29.97 -7.48 -3.24
C LEU A 237 29.18 -8.29 -2.21
N GLU A 238 28.53 -7.58 -1.30
CA GLU A 238 27.61 -8.07 -0.27
C GLU A 238 26.17 -7.72 -0.64
N SER A 239 25.92 -6.49 -1.15
CA SER A 239 24.62 -6.09 -1.71
C SER A 239 24.74 -5.46 -3.11
N PHE A 240 23.81 -5.86 -3.98
CA PHE A 240 23.66 -5.32 -5.34
C PHE A 240 22.19 -5.03 -5.64
N GLU A 241 21.84 -3.74 -5.64
CA GLU A 241 20.46 -3.25 -5.79
C GLU A 241 20.39 -2.15 -6.86
N VAL A 242 19.85 -2.49 -8.02
CA VAL A 242 19.72 -1.58 -9.18
C VAL A 242 18.32 -1.62 -9.82
N SER A 243 17.32 -2.07 -9.06
CA SER A 243 15.92 -2.16 -9.48
C SER A 243 15.33 -0.80 -9.86
N GLU A 244 14.18 -0.81 -10.55
CA GLU A 244 13.41 0.40 -10.88
C GLU A 244 14.24 1.46 -11.64
N ASN A 245 14.81 1.02 -12.76
CA ASN A 245 15.58 1.84 -13.68
C ASN A 245 15.23 1.46 -15.14
N HIS A 246 15.99 1.96 -16.11
CA HIS A 246 15.87 1.60 -17.53
C HIS A 246 17.08 0.80 -18.03
N LEU A 247 17.70 -0.01 -17.17
CA LEU A 247 18.90 -0.78 -17.50
C LEU A 247 18.58 -1.88 -18.51
N THR A 248 19.52 -2.11 -19.43
CA THR A 248 19.43 -3.07 -20.54
C THR A 248 20.59 -4.06 -20.50
N GLY A 249 20.66 -4.99 -21.46
CA GLY A 249 21.77 -5.94 -21.56
C GLY A 249 21.61 -7.13 -20.62
N LYS A 250 22.71 -7.80 -20.29
CA LYS A 250 22.73 -9.03 -19.47
C LYS A 250 23.12 -8.75 -18.03
N LEU A 251 22.79 -9.69 -17.14
CA LEU A 251 23.32 -9.70 -15.78
C LEU A 251 24.81 -10.13 -15.83
N PRO A 252 25.74 -9.43 -15.12
CA PRO A 252 27.17 -9.77 -15.17
C PRO A 252 27.47 -11.16 -14.60
N GLU A 253 28.38 -11.90 -15.26
CA GLU A 253 28.74 -13.27 -14.85
C GLU A 253 29.47 -13.31 -13.50
N ASN A 254 30.16 -12.24 -13.11
CA ASN A 254 31.06 -12.26 -11.96
C ASN A 254 30.49 -11.59 -10.69
N LEU A 255 29.17 -11.35 -10.62
CA LEU A 255 28.56 -10.61 -9.50
C LEU A 255 28.89 -11.19 -8.12
N CYS A 256 28.98 -12.52 -7.99
CA CYS A 256 29.34 -13.19 -6.74
C CYS A 256 30.73 -13.85 -6.78
N ASN A 257 31.67 -13.35 -7.60
CA ASN A 257 33.02 -13.92 -7.65
C ASN A 257 33.74 -13.91 -6.27
N GLY A 258 33.44 -12.92 -5.43
CA GLY A 258 33.94 -12.85 -4.05
C GLY A 258 33.24 -13.77 -3.04
N GLY A 259 32.16 -14.45 -3.42
CA GLY A 259 31.44 -15.41 -2.56
C GLY A 259 30.75 -14.79 -1.34
N ARG A 260 30.40 -13.49 -1.39
CA ARG A 260 29.77 -12.76 -0.27
C ARG A 260 28.40 -12.16 -0.59
N LEU A 261 27.92 -12.29 -1.81
CA LEU A 261 26.70 -11.62 -2.25
C LEU A 261 25.48 -12.22 -1.53
N LEU A 262 24.71 -11.36 -0.87
CA LEU A 262 23.52 -11.75 -0.11
C LEU A 262 22.26 -11.72 -0.98
N GLY A 263 22.20 -10.87 -1.99
CA GLY A 263 21.06 -10.79 -2.88
C GLY A 263 21.38 -10.13 -4.21
N VAL A 264 20.65 -10.57 -5.24
CA VAL A 264 20.61 -9.92 -6.55
C VAL A 264 19.24 -9.28 -6.71
N VAL A 265 19.19 -7.93 -6.68
CA VAL A 265 17.94 -7.17 -6.75
C VAL A 265 17.96 -6.23 -7.96
N VAL A 266 17.30 -6.65 -9.04
CA VAL A 266 17.34 -5.95 -10.35
C VAL A 266 15.95 -5.82 -11.00
N TYR A 267 14.89 -6.05 -10.25
CA TYR A 267 13.52 -6.04 -10.74
C TYR A 267 13.11 -4.71 -11.39
N SER A 268 12.07 -4.73 -12.23
CA SER A 268 11.54 -3.54 -12.93
C SER A 268 12.62 -2.79 -13.72
N ASN A 269 13.25 -3.50 -14.66
CA ASN A 269 14.21 -2.97 -15.62
C ASN A 269 13.91 -3.54 -17.03
N LYS A 270 14.85 -3.40 -17.97
CA LYS A 270 14.79 -3.98 -19.32
C LYS A 270 15.93 -4.99 -19.55
N LEU A 271 16.33 -5.70 -18.51
CA LEU A 271 17.41 -6.69 -18.58
C LEU A 271 16.98 -7.91 -19.39
N THR A 272 17.95 -8.55 -20.04
CA THR A 272 17.75 -9.61 -21.05
C THR A 272 18.75 -10.75 -20.87
N GLY A 273 18.52 -11.84 -21.60
CA GLY A 273 19.41 -13.00 -21.61
C GLY A 273 19.18 -13.93 -20.43
N ALA A 274 20.06 -14.93 -20.28
CA ALA A 274 19.99 -15.89 -19.18
C ALA A 274 20.61 -15.35 -17.90
N VAL A 275 20.16 -15.89 -16.77
CA VAL A 275 20.80 -15.68 -15.46
C VAL A 275 22.11 -16.47 -15.46
N PRO A 276 23.25 -15.86 -15.07
CA PRO A 276 24.54 -16.56 -15.06
C PRO A 276 24.55 -17.77 -14.11
N GLU A 277 25.05 -18.90 -14.61
CA GLU A 277 25.22 -20.14 -13.82
C GLU A 277 26.16 -19.97 -12.62
N SER A 278 27.12 -19.04 -12.71
CA SER A 278 28.04 -18.68 -11.62
C SER A 278 27.33 -18.20 -10.35
N LEU A 279 26.12 -17.65 -10.45
CA LEU A 279 25.32 -17.31 -9.26
C LEU A 279 24.89 -18.57 -8.48
N GLY A 280 24.83 -19.72 -9.15
CA GLY A 280 24.60 -21.02 -8.52
C GLY A 280 25.74 -21.53 -7.63
N ASP A 281 26.91 -20.88 -7.66
CA ASP A 281 28.04 -21.17 -6.76
C ASP A 281 28.10 -20.19 -5.56
N CYS A 282 27.17 -19.24 -5.49
CA CYS A 282 27.10 -18.20 -4.46
C CYS A 282 26.39 -18.69 -3.18
N ASN A 283 27.09 -19.42 -2.33
CA ASN A 283 26.49 -20.04 -1.13
C ASN A 283 25.88 -19.03 -0.12
N THR A 284 26.28 -17.76 -0.16
CA THR A 284 25.76 -16.70 0.71
C THR A 284 24.42 -16.13 0.25
N LEU A 285 23.96 -16.48 -0.95
CA LEU A 285 22.78 -15.86 -1.56
C LEU A 285 21.51 -16.23 -0.79
N LEU A 286 20.80 -15.19 -0.34
CA LEU A 286 19.56 -15.27 0.40
C LEU A 286 18.35 -15.08 -0.51
N THR A 287 18.46 -14.17 -1.49
CA THR A 287 17.35 -13.79 -2.35
C THR A 287 17.78 -13.49 -3.79
N VAL A 288 16.91 -13.81 -4.74
CA VAL A 288 17.01 -13.43 -6.16
C VAL A 288 15.71 -12.75 -6.57
N GLN A 289 15.80 -11.47 -6.96
CA GLN A 289 14.64 -10.64 -7.36
C GLN A 289 14.87 -10.03 -8.74
N LEU A 290 14.29 -10.68 -9.75
CA LEU A 290 14.47 -10.38 -11.18
C LEU A 290 13.15 -10.03 -11.87
N GLN A 291 12.04 -9.96 -11.13
CA GLN A 291 10.70 -9.80 -11.69
C GLN A 291 10.56 -8.53 -12.54
N ASN A 292 9.62 -8.53 -13.49
CA ASN A 292 9.37 -7.41 -14.41
C ASN A 292 10.63 -7.02 -15.22
N ASN A 293 11.19 -7.99 -15.94
CA ASN A 293 12.30 -7.78 -16.88
C ASN A 293 12.00 -8.55 -18.17
N ASN A 294 13.03 -8.76 -19.00
CA ASN A 294 12.94 -9.51 -20.24
C ASN A 294 14.00 -10.63 -20.27
N PHE A 295 14.29 -11.23 -19.11
CA PHE A 295 15.19 -12.39 -18.99
C PHE A 295 14.59 -13.60 -19.69
N SER A 296 15.46 -14.48 -20.20
CA SER A 296 15.07 -15.66 -20.96
C SER A 296 16.00 -16.84 -20.72
N GLY A 297 15.63 -18.03 -21.22
CA GLY A 297 16.38 -19.26 -21.00
C GLY A 297 16.04 -19.93 -19.67
N GLU A 298 16.75 -21.01 -19.36
CA GLU A 298 16.49 -21.79 -18.16
C GLU A 298 16.98 -21.04 -16.90
N PHE A 299 16.18 -21.08 -15.83
CA PHE A 299 16.61 -20.54 -14.54
C PHE A 299 17.62 -21.51 -13.88
N PRO A 300 18.83 -21.06 -13.49
CA PRO A 300 19.92 -21.94 -13.09
C PRO A 300 19.53 -22.93 -11.98
N PRO A 301 19.59 -24.25 -12.23
CA PRO A 301 19.11 -25.28 -11.30
C PRO A 301 19.77 -25.23 -9.91
N ARG A 302 21.04 -24.82 -9.83
CA ARG A 302 21.79 -24.74 -8.57
C ARG A 302 21.23 -23.69 -7.62
N ILE A 303 20.72 -22.57 -8.14
CA ILE A 303 20.21 -21.45 -7.32
C ILE A 303 19.08 -21.90 -6.40
N TRP A 304 18.21 -22.79 -6.88
CA TRP A 304 17.11 -23.35 -6.08
C TRP A 304 17.56 -24.02 -4.78
N SER A 305 18.77 -24.62 -4.81
CA SER A 305 19.30 -25.48 -3.75
C SER A 305 20.39 -24.84 -2.90
N LEU A 306 20.67 -23.54 -3.09
CA LEU A 306 21.67 -22.82 -2.31
C LEU A 306 21.34 -22.82 -0.81
N PRO A 307 22.34 -23.00 0.08
CA PRO A 307 22.10 -23.39 1.48
C PRO A 307 21.33 -22.35 2.31
N HIS A 308 21.37 -21.07 1.92
CA HIS A 308 20.72 -19.97 2.63
C HIS A 308 19.59 -19.29 1.84
N MET A 309 19.24 -19.82 0.67
CA MET A 309 18.19 -19.25 -0.17
C MET A 309 16.85 -19.32 0.56
N TYR A 310 16.17 -18.17 0.68
CA TYR A 310 14.83 -18.07 1.25
C TYR A 310 13.78 -17.56 0.24
N SER A 311 14.20 -16.82 -0.79
CA SER A 311 13.27 -16.16 -1.73
C SER A 311 13.78 -16.14 -3.18
N VAL A 312 12.97 -16.68 -4.10
CA VAL A 312 13.16 -16.56 -5.55
C VAL A 312 11.93 -15.86 -6.15
N GLN A 313 12.14 -14.68 -6.73
CA GLN A 313 11.11 -13.85 -7.37
C GLN A 313 11.56 -13.50 -8.79
N VAL A 314 10.95 -14.14 -9.79
CA VAL A 314 11.32 -14.02 -11.21
C VAL A 314 10.10 -13.86 -12.12
N SER A 315 8.94 -13.55 -11.55
CA SER A 315 7.70 -13.36 -12.29
C SER A 315 7.80 -12.30 -13.39
N ASN A 316 6.96 -12.40 -14.43
CA ASN A 316 6.91 -11.46 -15.57
C ASN A 316 8.26 -11.37 -16.31
N ASN A 317 8.69 -12.51 -16.86
CA ASN A 317 9.87 -12.66 -17.71
C ASN A 317 9.56 -13.71 -18.81
N SER A 318 10.59 -14.20 -19.51
CA SER A 318 10.50 -15.30 -20.48
C SER A 318 11.35 -16.50 -20.05
N PHE A 319 11.41 -16.78 -18.74
CA PHE A 319 12.16 -17.93 -18.22
C PHE A 319 11.53 -19.24 -18.67
N THR A 320 12.37 -20.18 -19.12
CA THR A 320 11.98 -21.54 -19.50
C THR A 320 12.54 -22.55 -18.49
N GLY A 321 12.37 -23.84 -18.77
CA GLY A 321 12.87 -24.93 -17.94
C GLY A 321 11.76 -25.58 -17.11
N THR A 322 12.15 -26.28 -16.05
CA THR A 322 11.26 -27.06 -15.17
C THR A 322 11.54 -26.74 -13.70
N LEU A 323 10.61 -27.10 -12.81
CA LEU A 323 10.84 -27.00 -11.37
C LEU A 323 11.91 -28.02 -10.91
N PRO A 324 12.78 -27.65 -9.96
CA PRO A 324 13.85 -28.54 -9.48
C PRO A 324 13.29 -29.71 -8.66
N GLU A 325 14.02 -30.81 -8.55
CA GLU A 325 13.63 -31.89 -7.61
C GLU A 325 13.89 -31.50 -6.14
N ARG A 326 14.85 -30.62 -5.88
CA ARG A 326 15.25 -30.20 -4.52
C ARG A 326 15.42 -28.70 -4.45
N VAL A 327 15.02 -28.13 -3.32
CA VAL A 327 15.21 -26.72 -2.99
C VAL A 327 15.95 -26.58 -1.67
N ALA A 328 16.41 -25.37 -1.38
CA ALA A 328 16.99 -25.01 -0.10
C ALA A 328 16.00 -25.28 1.05
N TRP A 329 16.52 -25.75 2.19
CA TRP A 329 15.70 -26.08 3.36
C TRP A 329 14.94 -24.87 3.91
N ASN A 330 15.44 -23.65 3.70
CA ASN A 330 14.84 -22.40 4.17
C ASN A 330 14.05 -21.66 3.07
N LEU A 331 13.85 -22.25 1.88
CA LEU A 331 13.14 -21.61 0.78
C LEU A 331 11.66 -21.43 1.15
N SER A 332 11.25 -20.19 1.41
CA SER A 332 9.90 -19.85 1.85
C SER A 332 9.03 -19.24 0.76
N ARG A 333 9.64 -18.62 -0.26
CA ARG A 333 8.91 -17.92 -1.32
C ARG A 333 9.45 -18.29 -2.70
N ILE A 334 8.54 -18.77 -3.55
CA ILE A 334 8.76 -19.00 -4.98
C ILE A 334 7.69 -18.24 -5.76
N GLU A 335 8.10 -17.21 -6.49
CA GLU A 335 7.25 -16.44 -7.41
C GLU A 335 7.82 -16.49 -8.82
N ILE A 336 7.16 -17.25 -9.69
CA ILE A 336 7.57 -17.49 -11.08
C ILE A 336 6.42 -17.25 -12.08
N ASP A 337 5.37 -16.53 -11.67
CA ASP A 337 4.19 -16.27 -12.49
C ASP A 337 4.54 -15.59 -13.82
N ASN A 338 3.73 -15.84 -14.86
CA ASN A 338 3.86 -15.17 -16.16
C ASN A 338 5.27 -15.37 -16.76
N ASN A 339 5.61 -16.63 -17.01
CA ASN A 339 6.85 -17.09 -17.63
C ASN A 339 6.54 -18.25 -18.60
N GLU A 340 7.57 -18.93 -19.07
CA GLU A 340 7.51 -20.09 -19.97
C GLU A 340 8.01 -21.38 -19.29
N PHE A 341 7.93 -21.47 -17.95
CA PHE A 341 8.26 -22.71 -17.24
C PHE A 341 7.30 -23.84 -17.65
N SER A 342 7.80 -25.06 -17.70
CA SER A 342 7.06 -26.22 -18.22
C SER A 342 7.36 -27.48 -17.41
N GLY A 343 6.84 -28.63 -17.87
CA GLY A 343 6.99 -29.91 -17.18
C GLY A 343 5.93 -30.14 -16.12
N GLU A 344 6.16 -31.10 -15.23
CA GLU A 344 5.26 -31.46 -14.13
C GLU A 344 5.71 -30.80 -12.83
N ILE A 345 4.76 -30.61 -11.89
CA ILE A 345 5.11 -30.26 -10.51
C ILE A 345 5.70 -31.53 -9.87
N PRO A 346 6.95 -31.51 -9.40
CA PRO A 346 7.63 -32.72 -8.95
C PRO A 346 7.03 -33.26 -7.65
N ARG A 347 6.92 -34.58 -7.51
CA ARG A 347 6.44 -35.22 -6.26
C ARG A 347 7.33 -34.92 -5.06
N THR A 348 8.60 -34.60 -5.30
CA THR A 348 9.54 -34.17 -4.26
C THR A 348 9.19 -32.81 -3.66
N ILE A 349 8.18 -32.09 -4.17
CA ILE A 349 7.66 -30.85 -3.58
C ILE A 349 7.25 -31.02 -2.11
N GLY A 350 6.84 -32.24 -1.70
CA GLY A 350 6.56 -32.53 -0.29
C GLY A 350 7.78 -32.39 0.65
N SER A 351 9.00 -32.27 0.10
CA SER A 351 10.21 -31.98 0.88
C SER A 351 10.51 -30.48 1.06
N TRP A 352 9.70 -29.60 0.48
CA TRP A 352 9.90 -28.15 0.51
C TRP A 352 9.23 -27.55 1.76
N PHE A 353 9.59 -28.08 2.93
CA PHE A 353 8.84 -27.89 4.19
C PHE A 353 8.69 -26.42 4.64
N SER A 354 9.62 -25.55 4.25
CA SER A 354 9.59 -24.13 4.63
C SER A 354 8.74 -23.26 3.69
N LEU A 355 8.23 -23.83 2.59
CA LEU A 355 7.53 -23.09 1.56
C LEU A 355 6.21 -22.51 2.10
N ALA A 356 6.11 -21.19 2.08
CA ALA A 356 4.93 -20.42 2.50
C ALA A 356 4.18 -19.86 1.29
N GLU A 357 4.89 -19.48 0.22
CA GLU A 357 4.29 -18.92 -0.98
C GLU A 357 4.79 -19.66 -2.23
N PHE A 358 3.83 -20.19 -2.99
CA PHE A 358 4.10 -20.80 -4.28
C PHE A 358 3.20 -20.19 -5.36
N LYS A 359 3.76 -19.27 -6.14
CA LYS A 359 3.07 -18.61 -7.24
C LYS A 359 3.75 -18.97 -8.56
N ALA A 360 3.03 -19.74 -9.38
CA ALA A 360 3.49 -20.29 -10.64
C ALA A 360 2.39 -20.26 -11.70
N GLY A 361 1.49 -19.30 -11.61
CA GLY A 361 0.41 -19.07 -12.56
C GLY A 361 0.92 -18.58 -13.93
N ASN A 362 0.09 -18.74 -14.96
CA ASN A 362 0.36 -18.36 -16.35
C ASN A 362 1.74 -18.86 -16.84
N ASN A 363 1.94 -20.17 -16.76
CA ASN A 363 3.10 -20.90 -17.27
C ASN A 363 2.64 -22.07 -18.15
N GLY A 364 3.57 -22.93 -18.56
CA GLY A 364 3.35 -24.15 -19.31
C GLY A 364 3.31 -25.43 -18.47
N PHE A 365 3.05 -25.37 -17.15
CA PHE A 365 3.03 -26.57 -16.31
C PHE A 365 1.91 -27.53 -16.74
N SER A 366 2.19 -28.82 -16.65
CA SER A 366 1.32 -29.91 -17.11
C SER A 366 1.36 -31.10 -16.14
N GLY A 367 0.64 -32.18 -16.45
CA GLY A 367 0.53 -33.32 -15.55
C GLY A 367 -0.42 -33.08 -14.38
N GLU A 368 -0.41 -33.99 -13.41
CA GLU A 368 -1.29 -33.94 -12.24
C GLU A 368 -0.70 -33.10 -11.11
N ILE A 369 -1.57 -32.54 -10.25
CA ILE A 369 -1.13 -31.92 -9.00
C ILE A 369 -0.73 -33.05 -8.03
N PRO A 370 0.56 -33.16 -7.63
CA PRO A 370 1.01 -34.25 -6.77
C PRO A 370 0.36 -34.19 -5.39
N THR A 371 -0.01 -35.35 -4.83
CA THR A 371 -0.59 -35.43 -3.48
C THR A 371 0.40 -34.91 -2.42
N GLU A 372 1.70 -35.04 -2.67
CA GLU A 372 2.75 -34.53 -1.80
C GLU A 372 2.68 -33.00 -1.60
N LEU A 373 2.09 -32.24 -2.53
CA LEU A 373 1.85 -30.80 -2.33
C LEU A 373 0.93 -30.54 -1.13
N THR A 374 0.00 -31.46 -0.82
CA THR A 374 -0.93 -31.33 0.32
C THR A 374 -0.27 -31.57 1.67
N SER A 375 1.00 -32.00 1.69
CA SER A 375 1.79 -32.25 2.91
C SER A 375 2.50 -31.00 3.46
N LEU A 376 2.53 -29.89 2.72
CA LEU A 376 3.23 -28.66 3.10
C LEU A 376 2.42 -27.84 4.13
N ASP A 377 2.83 -27.86 5.38
CA ASP A 377 2.08 -27.26 6.49
C ASP A 377 2.23 -25.75 6.64
N ASN A 378 3.39 -25.22 6.25
CA ASN A 378 3.68 -23.79 6.24
C ASN A 378 3.09 -23.04 5.05
N LEU A 379 2.51 -23.74 4.07
CA LEU A 379 2.03 -23.16 2.83
C LEU A 379 0.80 -22.26 3.09
N ILE A 380 0.94 -20.96 2.79
CA ILE A 380 -0.07 -19.92 2.99
C ILE A 380 -0.83 -19.65 1.70
N SER A 381 -0.15 -19.63 0.56
CA SER A 381 -0.78 -19.33 -0.74
C SER A 381 -0.24 -20.16 -1.88
N ILE A 382 -1.16 -20.63 -2.73
CA ILE A 382 -0.90 -21.40 -3.94
C ILE A 382 -1.60 -20.72 -5.12
N PHE A 383 -0.83 -20.32 -6.12
CA PHE A 383 -1.31 -19.82 -7.40
C PHE A 383 -0.74 -20.68 -8.52
N LEU A 384 -1.59 -21.48 -9.16
CA LEU A 384 -1.24 -22.33 -10.30
C LEU A 384 -2.18 -22.07 -11.48
N ASP A 385 -2.87 -20.93 -11.50
CA ASP A 385 -3.84 -20.60 -12.52
C ASP A 385 -3.23 -20.44 -13.91
N GLY A 386 -4.01 -20.65 -14.97
CA GLY A 386 -3.53 -20.41 -16.34
C GLY A 386 -2.42 -21.35 -16.81
N ASN A 387 -2.42 -22.60 -16.34
CA ASN A 387 -1.50 -23.66 -16.76
C ASN A 387 -2.23 -24.75 -17.56
N SER A 388 -1.55 -25.86 -17.87
CA SER A 388 -2.10 -27.06 -18.51
C SER A 388 -2.24 -28.26 -17.54
N LEU A 389 -2.38 -28.01 -16.23
CA LEU A 389 -2.52 -29.06 -15.21
C LEU A 389 -3.78 -29.88 -15.43
N SER A 390 -3.69 -31.20 -15.31
CA SER A 390 -4.77 -32.17 -15.56
C SER A 390 -4.94 -33.16 -14.41
N GLY A 391 -5.78 -34.18 -14.58
CA GLY A 391 -6.06 -35.16 -13.53
C GLY A 391 -7.11 -34.68 -12.52
N GLU A 392 -7.19 -35.35 -11.38
CA GLU A 392 -8.08 -34.99 -10.28
C GLU A 392 -7.31 -34.21 -9.20
N LEU A 393 -8.02 -33.43 -8.38
CA LEU A 393 -7.40 -32.87 -7.17
C LEU A 393 -7.19 -33.97 -6.13
N PRO A 394 -6.07 -33.97 -5.39
CA PRO A 394 -5.85 -34.94 -4.32
C PRO A 394 -6.99 -34.94 -3.29
N ASP A 395 -7.61 -36.10 -3.09
CA ASP A 395 -8.75 -36.25 -2.19
C ASP A 395 -8.36 -36.09 -0.71
N GLU A 396 -7.13 -36.51 -0.37
CA GLU A 396 -6.57 -36.44 0.98
C GLU A 396 -5.68 -35.21 1.14
N ILE A 397 -6.08 -34.32 2.06
CA ILE A 397 -5.23 -33.21 2.50
C ILE A 397 -4.44 -33.67 3.71
N ILE A 398 -3.12 -33.78 3.55
CA ILE A 398 -2.25 -34.33 4.59
C ILE A 398 -2.01 -33.30 5.71
N SER A 399 -1.63 -32.06 5.38
CA SER A 399 -1.14 -31.10 6.38
C SER A 399 -1.33 -29.61 6.09
N TRP A 400 -2.10 -29.18 5.08
CA TRP A 400 -2.38 -27.75 4.82
C TRP A 400 -3.07 -27.06 6.01
N LYS A 401 -2.29 -26.58 6.97
CA LYS A 401 -2.76 -25.95 8.21
C LYS A 401 -2.85 -24.44 8.06
N SER A 402 -1.90 -23.84 7.35
CA SER A 402 -1.76 -22.38 7.24
C SER A 402 -2.36 -21.80 5.96
N LEU A 403 -2.94 -22.65 5.10
CA LEU A 403 -3.33 -22.27 3.75
C LEU A 403 -4.54 -21.34 3.76
N THR A 404 -4.36 -20.15 3.19
CA THR A 404 -5.38 -19.10 3.10
C THR A 404 -5.92 -18.91 1.69
N THR A 405 -5.11 -19.21 0.66
CA THR A 405 -5.45 -18.94 -0.74
C THR A 405 -5.07 -20.10 -1.64
N ILE A 406 -6.03 -20.56 -2.43
CA ILE A 406 -5.87 -21.53 -3.51
C ILE A 406 -6.45 -20.93 -4.79
N ASN A 407 -5.62 -20.73 -5.80
CA ASN A 407 -6.06 -20.41 -7.15
C ASN A 407 -5.52 -21.44 -8.15
N LEU A 408 -6.42 -22.26 -8.68
CA LEU A 408 -6.14 -23.29 -9.68
C LEU A 408 -6.94 -23.05 -10.97
N SER A 409 -7.45 -21.83 -11.15
CA SER A 409 -8.35 -21.51 -12.25
C SER A 409 -7.68 -21.66 -13.63
N LYS A 410 -8.48 -21.81 -14.70
CA LYS A 410 -7.98 -21.88 -16.08
C LYS A 410 -6.94 -23.00 -16.29
N ASN A 411 -7.28 -24.21 -15.87
CA ASN A 411 -6.49 -25.42 -16.08
C ASN A 411 -7.34 -26.50 -16.78
N LYS A 412 -6.83 -27.74 -16.85
CA LYS A 412 -7.53 -28.93 -17.39
C LYS A 412 -7.90 -29.91 -16.28
N LEU A 413 -8.03 -29.45 -15.03
CA LEU A 413 -8.35 -30.30 -13.88
C LEU A 413 -9.76 -30.87 -14.03
N SER A 414 -9.96 -32.08 -13.52
CA SER A 414 -11.19 -32.87 -13.67
C SER A 414 -11.51 -33.64 -12.38
N GLY A 415 -12.41 -34.62 -12.43
CA GLY A 415 -12.83 -35.35 -11.23
C GLY A 415 -13.82 -34.55 -10.37
N LYS A 416 -13.91 -34.92 -9.09
CA LYS A 416 -14.77 -34.25 -8.10
C LYS A 416 -13.97 -33.21 -7.31
N ILE A 417 -14.68 -32.26 -6.69
CA ILE A 417 -14.06 -31.37 -5.70
C ILE A 417 -13.88 -32.18 -4.39
N PRO A 418 -12.66 -32.29 -3.83
CA PRO A 418 -12.43 -33.00 -2.58
C PRO A 418 -13.17 -32.37 -1.39
N LYS A 419 -13.87 -33.19 -0.60
CA LYS A 419 -14.50 -32.74 0.66
C LYS A 419 -13.49 -32.23 1.69
N GLY A 420 -12.24 -32.71 1.63
CA GLY A 420 -11.16 -32.31 2.53
C GLY A 420 -10.88 -30.81 2.50
N LEU A 421 -11.08 -30.14 1.36
CA LEU A 421 -10.93 -28.69 1.23
C LEU A 421 -11.82 -27.93 2.23
N GLY A 422 -13.01 -28.47 2.51
CA GLY A 422 -13.96 -27.91 3.48
C GLY A 422 -13.51 -27.97 4.94
N SER A 423 -12.42 -28.67 5.23
CA SER A 423 -11.86 -28.82 6.58
C SER A 423 -10.62 -27.94 6.82
N LEU A 424 -10.22 -27.13 5.85
CA LEU A 424 -9.05 -26.25 5.95
C LEU A 424 -9.34 -25.08 6.91
N PRO A 425 -8.59 -24.92 8.01
CA PRO A 425 -8.98 -24.04 9.12
C PRO A 425 -8.89 -22.54 8.79
N HIS A 426 -8.04 -22.16 7.83
CA HIS A 426 -7.73 -20.77 7.51
C HIS A 426 -7.98 -20.41 6.04
N LEU A 427 -8.62 -21.28 5.25
CA LEU A 427 -8.87 -21.02 3.84
C LEU A 427 -9.89 -19.88 3.66
N LEU A 428 -9.46 -18.81 3.00
CA LEU A 428 -10.26 -17.61 2.74
C LEU A 428 -10.60 -17.44 1.25
N ASN A 429 -9.71 -17.86 0.36
CA ASN A 429 -9.84 -17.64 -1.07
C ASN A 429 -9.69 -18.96 -1.84
N LEU A 430 -10.74 -19.35 -2.55
CA LEU A 430 -10.75 -20.57 -3.37
C LEU A 430 -11.26 -20.28 -4.77
N ASP A 431 -10.36 -20.35 -5.76
CA ASP A 431 -10.71 -20.26 -7.17
C ASP A 431 -10.35 -21.55 -7.91
N LEU A 432 -11.38 -22.27 -8.34
CA LEU A 432 -11.30 -23.49 -9.16
C LEU A 432 -11.99 -23.30 -10.52
N SER A 433 -12.24 -22.04 -10.91
CA SER A 433 -13.02 -21.73 -12.11
C SER A 433 -12.30 -22.08 -13.41
N GLU A 434 -13.07 -22.19 -14.49
CA GLU A 434 -12.54 -22.50 -15.83
C GLU A 434 -11.71 -23.80 -15.85
N ASN A 435 -12.32 -24.88 -15.36
CA ASN A 435 -11.77 -26.24 -15.31
C ASN A 435 -12.80 -27.27 -15.79
N GLY A 436 -12.52 -28.56 -15.60
CA GLY A 436 -13.39 -29.69 -15.92
C GLY A 436 -13.99 -30.40 -14.70
N PHE A 437 -14.05 -29.77 -13.52
CA PHE A 437 -14.58 -30.40 -12.30
C PHE A 437 -16.05 -30.81 -12.49
N SER A 438 -16.42 -31.96 -11.93
CA SER A 438 -17.71 -32.62 -12.13
C SER A 438 -18.27 -33.18 -10.82
N GLY A 439 -19.53 -33.61 -10.84
CA GLY A 439 -20.22 -34.09 -9.65
C GLY A 439 -20.74 -32.95 -8.77
N VAL A 440 -21.09 -33.28 -7.52
CA VAL A 440 -21.71 -32.36 -6.58
C VAL A 440 -20.68 -31.50 -5.85
N ILE A 441 -21.08 -30.29 -5.44
CA ILE A 441 -20.28 -29.44 -4.56
C ILE A 441 -20.34 -30.04 -3.15
N PRO A 442 -19.21 -30.38 -2.51
CA PRO A 442 -19.21 -30.93 -1.16
C PRO A 442 -19.80 -29.93 -0.16
N PRO A 443 -20.79 -30.33 0.67
CA PRO A 443 -21.34 -29.47 1.71
C PRO A 443 -20.31 -28.95 2.71
N GLU A 444 -19.21 -29.70 2.91
CA GLU A 444 -18.11 -29.32 3.77
C GLU A 444 -17.45 -27.99 3.35
N ILE A 445 -17.45 -27.64 2.06
CA ILE A 445 -16.97 -26.33 1.58
C ILE A 445 -17.78 -25.19 2.23
N GLY A 446 -19.06 -25.44 2.52
CA GLY A 446 -19.94 -24.52 3.23
C GLY A 446 -19.57 -24.27 4.69
N ASN A 447 -18.70 -25.09 5.29
CA ASN A 447 -18.20 -24.86 6.65
C ASN A 447 -17.09 -23.80 6.70
N LEU A 448 -16.46 -23.51 5.55
CA LEU A 448 -15.39 -22.54 5.45
C LEU A 448 -15.95 -21.11 5.47
N LYS A 449 -15.18 -20.18 6.05
CA LYS A 449 -15.50 -18.75 6.05
C LYS A 449 -14.81 -18.04 4.87
N LEU A 450 -15.16 -18.45 3.65
CA LEU A 450 -14.49 -17.94 2.44
C LEU A 450 -14.83 -16.47 2.18
N THR A 451 -13.82 -15.62 2.02
CA THR A 451 -13.94 -14.27 1.49
C THR A 451 -14.23 -14.31 -0.02
N THR A 452 -13.59 -15.24 -0.73
CA THR A 452 -13.82 -15.46 -2.16
C THR A 452 -13.95 -16.94 -2.48
N LEU A 453 -14.99 -17.27 -3.25
CA LEU A 453 -15.20 -18.59 -3.84
C LEU A 453 -15.47 -18.38 -5.33
N ASN A 454 -14.86 -19.19 -6.19
CA ASN A 454 -15.19 -19.19 -7.61
C ASN A 454 -15.06 -20.60 -8.17
N LEU A 455 -16.19 -21.22 -8.50
CA LEU A 455 -16.30 -22.56 -9.11
C LEU A 455 -16.88 -22.48 -10.53
N SER A 456 -16.89 -21.28 -11.12
CA SER A 456 -17.61 -21.02 -12.37
C SER A 456 -16.94 -21.70 -13.56
N SER A 457 -17.70 -21.94 -14.63
CA SER A 457 -17.21 -22.58 -15.85
C SER A 457 -16.57 -23.96 -15.58
N ASN A 458 -17.34 -24.82 -14.92
CA ASN A 458 -17.03 -26.24 -14.68
C ASN A 458 -18.19 -27.13 -15.18
N ARG A 459 -18.20 -28.41 -14.80
CA ARG A 459 -19.24 -29.40 -15.11
C ARG A 459 -19.96 -29.89 -13.85
N LEU A 460 -20.07 -29.04 -12.83
CA LEU A 460 -20.69 -29.36 -11.55
C LEU A 460 -22.20 -29.60 -11.70
N THR A 461 -22.74 -30.49 -10.87
CA THR A 461 -24.13 -30.94 -10.93
C THR A 461 -24.75 -31.01 -9.53
N GLY A 462 -26.08 -31.06 -9.47
CA GLY A 462 -26.80 -31.25 -8.20
C GLY A 462 -27.08 -29.94 -7.47
N GLU A 463 -27.44 -30.08 -6.20
CA GLU A 463 -27.88 -28.98 -5.36
C GLU A 463 -26.69 -28.21 -4.78
N VAL A 464 -26.74 -26.88 -4.81
CA VAL A 464 -25.75 -26.04 -4.11
C VAL A 464 -25.99 -26.13 -2.60
N PRO A 465 -24.96 -26.43 -1.79
CA PRO A 465 -25.12 -26.51 -0.33
C PRO A 465 -25.72 -25.24 0.25
N ASP A 466 -26.65 -25.39 1.19
CA ASP A 466 -27.41 -24.29 1.81
C ASP A 466 -26.52 -23.17 2.38
N GLN A 467 -25.34 -23.51 2.89
CA GLN A 467 -24.37 -22.57 3.44
C GLN A 467 -23.74 -21.68 2.36
N LEU A 468 -23.66 -22.17 1.13
CA LEU A 468 -23.12 -21.48 -0.04
C LEU A 468 -24.23 -20.81 -0.89
N ASP A 469 -25.50 -21.08 -0.58
CA ASP A 469 -26.69 -20.52 -1.23
C ASP A 469 -26.98 -19.08 -0.77
N ASN A 470 -26.05 -18.17 -1.11
CA ASN A 470 -26.14 -16.75 -0.80
C ASN A 470 -25.59 -15.87 -1.94
N LEU A 471 -25.94 -14.57 -1.94
CA LEU A 471 -25.59 -13.64 -3.03
C LEU A 471 -24.07 -13.37 -3.14
N ALA A 472 -23.29 -13.59 -2.09
CA ALA A 472 -21.84 -13.38 -2.13
C ALA A 472 -21.15 -14.37 -3.09
N TYR A 473 -21.72 -15.57 -3.27
CA TYR A 473 -21.20 -16.62 -4.14
C TYR A 473 -22.01 -16.81 -5.43
N GLU A 474 -22.93 -15.90 -5.77
CA GLU A 474 -23.84 -16.06 -6.92
C GLU A 474 -23.10 -16.41 -8.21
N ARG A 475 -21.99 -15.70 -8.46
CA ARG A 475 -21.21 -15.85 -9.68
C ARG A 475 -20.24 -17.01 -9.65
N SER A 476 -20.00 -17.55 -8.46
CA SER A 476 -19.13 -18.69 -8.24
C SER A 476 -19.69 -19.94 -8.91
N PHE A 477 -20.98 -19.98 -9.26
CA PHE A 477 -21.62 -21.15 -9.87
C PHE A 477 -21.94 -20.97 -11.35
N PHE A 478 -21.63 -19.82 -11.95
CA PHE A 478 -21.96 -19.53 -13.34
C PHE A 478 -21.36 -20.56 -14.31
N ASN A 479 -22.03 -20.76 -15.44
CA ASN A 479 -21.63 -21.73 -16.48
C ASN A 479 -21.54 -23.20 -16.00
N ASN A 480 -22.23 -23.58 -14.93
CA ASN A 480 -22.49 -24.98 -14.57
C ASN A 480 -23.97 -25.31 -14.81
N THR A 481 -24.30 -25.91 -15.96
CA THR A 481 -25.71 -25.99 -16.44
C THR A 481 -26.62 -26.92 -15.63
N ASN A 482 -26.06 -27.79 -14.79
CA ASN A 482 -26.79 -28.83 -14.06
C ASN A 482 -26.82 -28.59 -12.54
N LEU A 483 -26.42 -27.39 -12.09
CA LEU A 483 -26.61 -26.97 -10.70
C LEU A 483 -28.04 -26.46 -10.49
N CYS A 484 -28.56 -26.68 -9.29
CA CYS A 484 -29.87 -26.19 -8.86
C CYS A 484 -29.79 -25.68 -7.41
N ALA A 485 -30.76 -24.87 -6.98
CA ALA A 485 -30.87 -24.42 -5.59
C ALA A 485 -32.34 -24.48 -5.13
N ASP A 486 -32.56 -24.82 -3.86
CA ASP A 486 -33.91 -24.92 -3.27
C ASP A 486 -34.47 -23.55 -2.82
N LYS A 487 -33.60 -22.54 -2.69
CA LYS A 487 -33.97 -21.14 -2.42
C LYS A 487 -33.76 -20.27 -3.66
N PRO A 488 -34.56 -19.19 -3.83
CA PRO A 488 -34.47 -18.30 -4.99
C PRO A 488 -33.30 -17.31 -4.90
N VAL A 489 -32.28 -17.55 -4.05
CA VAL A 489 -31.21 -16.59 -3.78
C VAL A 489 -30.14 -16.65 -4.87
N LEU A 490 -29.73 -17.85 -5.26
CA LEU A 490 -28.94 -18.08 -6.46
C LEU A 490 -29.87 -18.14 -7.67
N ASN A 491 -29.57 -17.42 -8.76
CA ASN A 491 -30.30 -17.49 -10.03
C ASN A 491 -30.10 -18.86 -10.75
N LEU A 492 -30.25 -19.96 -10.03
CA LEU A 492 -30.16 -21.34 -10.49
C LEU A 492 -31.56 -21.95 -10.65
N PRO A 493 -31.72 -22.98 -11.51
CA PRO A 493 -32.96 -23.76 -11.59
C PRO A 493 -33.39 -24.30 -10.21
N ASP A 494 -34.71 -24.33 -9.97
CA ASP A 494 -35.30 -24.91 -8.75
C ASP A 494 -35.13 -26.45 -8.76
N CYS A 495 -34.44 -27.00 -7.76
CA CYS A 495 -34.17 -28.43 -7.66
C CYS A 495 -35.46 -29.29 -7.65
N ARG A 496 -36.58 -28.76 -7.14
CA ARG A 496 -37.88 -29.45 -7.12
C ARG A 496 -38.47 -29.59 -8.53
N LYS A 497 -38.22 -28.62 -9.41
CA LYS A 497 -38.63 -28.69 -10.83
C LYS A 497 -37.74 -29.61 -11.64
N VAL A 498 -36.44 -29.67 -11.33
CA VAL A 498 -35.49 -30.58 -11.97
C VAL A 498 -35.77 -32.05 -11.59
N ARG A 499 -36.08 -32.34 -10.32
CA ARG A 499 -36.42 -33.71 -9.85
C ARG A 499 -37.73 -34.25 -10.46
N GLN A 500 -38.67 -33.39 -10.83
CA GLN A 500 -39.94 -33.80 -11.47
C GLN A 500 -39.81 -34.11 -12.97
N GLY A 501 -38.65 -33.85 -13.59
CA GLY A 501 -38.38 -34.03 -15.01
C GLY A 501 -37.78 -35.37 -15.44
N SER A 502 -38.07 -36.49 -14.75
CA SER A 502 -37.68 -37.83 -15.22
C SER A 502 -38.87 -38.80 -15.25
N LYS A 503 -39.75 -38.60 -16.22
CA LYS A 503 -40.55 -39.69 -16.77
C LYS A 503 -40.31 -39.73 -18.27
N GLY A 504 -39.47 -40.68 -18.69
CA GLY A 504 -39.33 -41.03 -20.09
C GLY A 504 -40.71 -41.34 -20.68
N LEU A 505 -40.97 -40.81 -21.87
CA LEU A 505 -42.17 -41.10 -22.65
C LEU A 505 -41.85 -42.18 -23.72
N PRO A 506 -42.80 -43.08 -24.03
CA PRO A 506 -42.52 -44.29 -24.80
C PRO A 506 -42.55 -44.09 -26.32
N GLY A 507 -41.49 -44.57 -26.97
CA GLY A 507 -41.52 -45.54 -28.09
C GLY A 507 -42.11 -45.19 -29.46
N ASN A 508 -43.19 -44.41 -29.60
CA ASN A 508 -43.96 -44.39 -30.87
C ASN A 508 -44.25 -43.00 -31.48
N ILE A 509 -43.51 -41.94 -31.10
CA ILE A 509 -43.76 -40.57 -31.60
C ILE A 509 -42.72 -40.11 -32.66
N PHE A 510 -41.68 -40.90 -32.95
CA PHE A 510 -40.61 -40.48 -33.86
C PHE A 510 -41.01 -40.39 -35.35
N ALA A 511 -42.05 -41.11 -35.79
CA ALA A 511 -42.47 -41.11 -37.21
C ALA A 511 -43.35 -39.90 -37.60
N MET A 512 -44.07 -39.29 -36.65
CA MET A 512 -44.96 -38.13 -36.90
C MET A 512 -44.21 -36.79 -36.79
N ILE A 513 -43.11 -36.73 -36.03
CA ILE A 513 -42.34 -35.50 -35.83
C ILE A 513 -41.57 -35.10 -37.11
N LEU A 514 -41.12 -36.07 -37.92
CA LEU A 514 -40.29 -35.80 -39.10
C LEU A 514 -41.06 -35.10 -40.23
N VAL A 515 -42.35 -35.43 -40.42
CA VAL A 515 -43.20 -34.82 -41.47
C VAL A 515 -43.68 -33.43 -41.06
N ILE A 516 -43.97 -33.23 -39.77
CA ILE A 516 -44.39 -31.95 -39.22
C ILE A 516 -43.22 -30.96 -39.14
N ALA A 517 -42.00 -31.43 -38.87
CA ALA A 517 -40.80 -30.61 -38.83
C ALA A 517 -40.44 -30.01 -40.20
N ILE A 518 -40.60 -30.76 -41.29
CA ILE A 518 -40.30 -30.27 -42.66
C ILE A 518 -41.33 -29.22 -43.09
N LEU A 519 -42.61 -29.41 -42.76
CA LEU A 519 -43.66 -28.43 -43.03
C LEU A 519 -43.49 -27.16 -42.18
N LEU A 520 -43.12 -27.31 -40.90
CA LEU A 520 -42.84 -26.17 -40.02
C LEU A 520 -41.59 -25.41 -40.44
N LEU A 521 -40.57 -26.05 -41.04
CA LEU A 521 -39.35 -25.39 -41.49
C LEU A 521 -39.60 -24.46 -42.70
N VAL A 522 -40.48 -24.86 -43.63
CA VAL A 522 -40.87 -24.03 -44.78
C VAL A 522 -41.78 -22.87 -44.34
N ILE A 523 -42.71 -23.11 -43.41
CA ILE A 523 -43.60 -22.09 -42.85
C ILE A 523 -42.82 -21.10 -41.98
N THR A 524 -41.81 -21.55 -41.25
CA THR A 524 -40.92 -20.68 -40.45
C THR A 524 -39.95 -19.89 -41.31
N LEU A 525 -39.47 -20.38 -42.46
CA LEU A 525 -38.64 -19.59 -43.38
C LEU A 525 -39.43 -18.47 -44.09
N LEU A 526 -40.67 -18.73 -44.49
CA LEU A 526 -41.56 -17.69 -45.04
C LEU A 526 -42.10 -16.75 -43.93
N GLY A 527 -42.36 -17.29 -42.74
CA GLY A 527 -42.77 -16.55 -41.56
C GLY A 527 -41.68 -15.62 -41.03
N THR A 528 -40.42 -16.06 -41.00
CA THR A 528 -39.28 -15.25 -40.55
C THR A 528 -39.01 -14.08 -41.49
N PHE A 529 -39.22 -14.22 -42.81
CA PHE A 529 -39.11 -13.10 -43.76
C PHE A 529 -40.17 -12.01 -43.51
N PHE A 530 -41.42 -12.39 -43.23
CA PHE A 530 -42.49 -11.44 -42.88
C PHE A 530 -42.39 -10.91 -41.44
N VAL A 531 -41.94 -11.72 -40.50
CA VAL A 531 -41.73 -11.34 -39.09
C VAL A 531 -40.51 -10.42 -38.95
N VAL A 532 -39.42 -10.56 -39.70
CA VAL A 532 -38.30 -9.59 -39.70
C VAL A 532 -38.76 -8.22 -40.24
N ARG A 533 -39.67 -8.22 -41.22
CA ARG A 533 -40.30 -6.99 -41.75
C ARG A 533 -41.31 -6.35 -40.80
N ASP A 534 -42.00 -7.14 -39.96
CA ASP A 534 -42.95 -6.63 -38.95
C ASP A 534 -42.27 -6.32 -37.60
N TYR A 535 -41.19 -7.02 -37.25
CA TYR A 535 -40.39 -6.87 -36.03
C TYR A 535 -39.60 -5.56 -36.03
N THR A 536 -39.13 -5.11 -37.20
CA THR A 536 -38.54 -3.76 -37.35
C THR A 536 -39.58 -2.65 -37.15
N ARG A 537 -40.88 -2.91 -37.37
CA ARG A 537 -42.00 -1.97 -37.13
C ARG A 537 -42.61 -2.07 -35.73
N LYS A 538 -42.61 -3.25 -35.07
CA LYS A 538 -43.23 -3.49 -33.74
C LYS A 538 -42.30 -3.37 -32.53
N ARG A 539 -40.98 -3.26 -32.71
CA ARG A 539 -40.00 -3.04 -31.62
C ARG A 539 -40.22 -1.73 -30.83
N ARG A 540 -41.16 -0.88 -31.24
CA ARG A 540 -41.57 0.34 -30.52
C ARG A 540 -42.73 0.18 -29.52
N ARG A 541 -43.37 -1.00 -29.35
CA ARG A 541 -44.67 -1.05 -28.61
C ARG A 541 -44.89 -2.09 -27.50
N ARG A 542 -43.92 -2.90 -27.08
CA ARG A 542 -44.11 -3.77 -25.87
C ARG A 542 -42.86 -3.83 -24.99
N ARG A 543 -42.78 -2.89 -24.03
CA ARG A 543 -42.07 -3.00 -22.76
C ARG A 543 -43.15 -2.96 -21.66
N GLY A 544 -43.07 -3.86 -20.69
CA GLY A 544 -44.07 -4.08 -19.62
C GLY A 544 -44.45 -5.57 -19.64
N LEU A 545 -44.13 -6.38 -18.63
CA LEU A 545 -44.36 -6.18 -17.20
C LEU A 545 -43.33 -7.01 -16.41
N GLU A 546 -42.39 -6.36 -15.71
CA GLU A 546 -41.60 -6.99 -14.64
C GLU A 546 -41.66 -6.04 -13.43
N THR A 547 -42.17 -6.54 -12.31
CA THR A 547 -42.44 -5.79 -11.08
C THR A 547 -41.15 -5.60 -10.27
N TRP A 548 -40.92 -4.41 -9.74
CA TRP A 548 -39.74 -4.14 -8.90
C TRP A 548 -39.87 -4.83 -7.53
N LYS A 549 -38.76 -5.33 -7.00
CA LYS A 549 -38.67 -5.91 -5.65
C LYS A 549 -38.11 -4.87 -4.67
N LEU A 550 -38.94 -4.41 -3.74
CA LEU A 550 -38.57 -3.50 -2.66
C LEU A 550 -38.24 -4.28 -1.38
N THR A 551 -37.06 -4.05 -0.82
CA THR A 551 -36.61 -4.62 0.46
C THR A 551 -36.29 -3.48 1.41
N SER A 552 -37.02 -3.37 2.53
CA SER A 552 -36.92 -2.25 3.48
C SER A 552 -36.15 -2.67 4.74
N PHE A 553 -35.24 -1.80 5.20
CA PHE A 553 -34.43 -1.97 6.42
C PHE A 553 -34.90 -1.04 7.55
N HIS A 554 -35.64 0.00 7.17
CA HIS A 554 -36.34 0.94 8.04
C HIS A 554 -37.80 1.04 7.62
N ARG A 555 -38.68 1.41 8.54
CA ARG A 555 -40.10 1.62 8.22
C ARG A 555 -40.21 2.75 7.18
N VAL A 556 -40.72 2.41 6.00
CA VAL A 556 -40.97 3.34 4.89
C VAL A 556 -42.47 3.43 4.63
N ASP A 557 -42.93 4.59 4.20
CA ASP A 557 -44.33 4.92 3.96
C ASP A 557 -44.65 5.18 2.47
N PHE A 558 -43.79 4.68 1.58
CA PHE A 558 -43.90 4.77 0.13
C PHE A 558 -43.74 3.41 -0.55
N VAL A 559 -44.24 3.28 -1.77
CA VAL A 559 -44.13 2.07 -2.61
C VAL A 559 -43.09 2.26 -3.72
N ASP A 560 -42.71 1.18 -4.40
CA ASP A 560 -41.69 1.20 -5.46
C ASP A 560 -42.03 2.15 -6.63
N SER A 561 -43.32 2.31 -6.95
CA SER A 561 -43.77 3.23 -7.99
C SER A 561 -43.46 4.69 -7.69
N ASP A 562 -43.47 5.09 -6.41
CA ASP A 562 -43.23 6.48 -6.00
C ASP A 562 -41.78 6.89 -6.27
N ILE A 563 -40.86 5.94 -6.18
CA ILE A 563 -39.43 6.11 -6.50
C ILE A 563 -39.19 6.00 -8.00
N VAL A 564 -39.64 4.91 -8.64
CA VAL A 564 -39.27 4.59 -10.02
C VAL A 564 -39.84 5.60 -11.01
N SER A 565 -41.06 6.10 -10.77
CA SER A 565 -41.70 7.10 -11.63
C SER A 565 -41.00 8.46 -11.61
N ASN A 566 -40.23 8.74 -10.54
CA ASN A 566 -39.52 10.00 -10.32
C ASN A 566 -38.02 9.96 -10.64
N LEU A 567 -37.52 8.89 -11.29
CA LEU A 567 -36.14 8.79 -11.78
C LEU A 567 -35.90 9.57 -13.09
N MET A 568 -36.21 10.87 -13.07
CA MET A 568 -36.08 11.78 -14.21
C MET A 568 -34.73 12.53 -14.17
N GLU A 569 -34.19 12.94 -15.33
CA GLU A 569 -32.89 13.63 -15.40
C GLU A 569 -32.88 14.93 -14.60
N GLN A 570 -34.00 15.66 -14.49
CA GLN A 570 -34.07 16.87 -13.69
C GLN A 570 -33.92 16.63 -12.18
N ASN A 571 -34.07 15.38 -11.71
CA ASN A 571 -33.96 15.02 -10.30
C ASN A 571 -32.55 14.52 -9.94
N VAL A 572 -31.61 14.48 -10.89
CA VAL A 572 -30.23 14.01 -10.65
C VAL A 572 -29.46 15.06 -9.84
N ILE A 573 -28.89 14.63 -8.71
CA ILE A 573 -28.06 15.46 -7.83
C ILE A 573 -26.58 15.10 -7.85
N GLY A 574 -26.21 13.96 -8.45
CA GLY A 574 -24.82 13.51 -8.60
C GLY A 574 -24.69 12.36 -9.59
N SER A 575 -23.51 12.19 -10.20
CA SER A 575 -23.20 11.08 -11.11
C SER A 575 -21.72 10.70 -11.04
N GLY A 576 -21.41 9.42 -10.90
CA GLY A 576 -20.04 8.91 -10.77
C GLY A 576 -19.88 7.48 -11.31
N GLY A 577 -18.74 6.84 -11.01
CA GLY A 577 -18.39 5.50 -11.50
C GLY A 577 -19.38 4.40 -11.11
N SER A 578 -20.08 4.55 -9.99
CA SER A 578 -21.05 3.59 -9.45
C SER A 578 -22.51 3.85 -9.88
N GLY A 579 -22.82 5.00 -10.50
CA GLY A 579 -24.18 5.31 -10.97
C GLY A 579 -24.60 6.79 -10.85
N LYS A 580 -25.91 7.04 -10.96
CA LYS A 580 -26.54 8.36 -10.79
C LYS A 580 -27.32 8.42 -9.48
N ILE A 581 -27.25 9.54 -8.78
CA ILE A 581 -27.98 9.80 -7.54
C ILE A 581 -29.12 10.78 -7.82
N TYR A 582 -30.33 10.43 -7.41
CA TYR A 582 -31.55 11.21 -7.60
C TYR A 582 -32.08 11.73 -6.26
N LYS A 583 -32.56 12.96 -6.22
CA LYS A 583 -33.36 13.50 -5.12
C LYS A 583 -34.83 13.31 -5.44
N ILE A 584 -35.55 12.55 -4.62
CA ILE A 584 -36.97 12.24 -4.84
C ILE A 584 -37.77 12.71 -3.64
N PHE A 585 -38.86 13.43 -3.91
CA PHE A 585 -39.83 13.84 -2.90
C PHE A 585 -40.86 12.75 -2.69
N ILE A 586 -41.15 12.42 -1.43
CA ILE A 586 -42.15 11.44 -1.05
C ILE A 586 -43.38 12.18 -0.52
N GLU A 587 -44.49 12.11 -1.26
CA GLU A 587 -45.72 12.84 -0.91
C GLU A 587 -46.36 12.39 0.41
N SER A 588 -46.23 11.11 0.77
CA SER A 588 -46.82 10.54 1.99
C SER A 588 -46.14 11.01 3.28
N SER A 589 -44.80 11.14 3.27
CA SER A 589 -44.01 11.63 4.42
C SER A 589 -43.73 13.12 4.38
N GLY A 590 -43.78 13.76 3.21
CA GLY A 590 -43.34 15.14 3.02
C GLY A 590 -41.81 15.31 3.06
N GLU A 591 -41.06 14.21 2.97
CA GLU A 591 -39.60 14.19 3.06
C GLU A 591 -38.94 13.91 1.70
N TYR A 592 -37.64 14.18 1.61
CA TYR A 592 -36.83 13.81 0.46
C TYR A 592 -36.00 12.56 0.76
N VAL A 593 -35.79 11.73 -0.26
CA VAL A 593 -34.87 10.59 -0.22
C VAL A 593 -33.80 10.73 -1.30
N ALA A 594 -32.61 10.19 -1.02
CA ALA A 594 -31.54 10.07 -1.99
C ALA A 594 -31.55 8.66 -2.60
N VAL A 595 -31.65 8.56 -3.93
CA VAL A 595 -31.74 7.29 -4.63
C VAL A 595 -30.53 7.10 -5.53
N LYS A 596 -29.62 6.20 -5.18
CA LYS A 596 -28.48 5.80 -6.01
C LYS A 596 -28.92 4.71 -6.98
N LYS A 597 -29.00 5.05 -8.27
CA LYS A 597 -29.27 4.11 -9.36
C LYS A 597 -27.97 3.63 -9.97
N ILE A 598 -27.75 2.34 -9.89
CA ILE A 598 -26.58 1.68 -10.48
C ILE A 598 -26.93 1.38 -11.95
N TRP A 599 -26.25 2.04 -12.90
CA TRP A 599 -26.56 1.99 -14.34
C TRP A 599 -25.57 1.09 -15.11
N ASN A 600 -26.05 0.42 -16.18
CA ASN A 600 -25.17 -0.17 -17.19
C ASN A 600 -25.57 0.11 -18.65
N LYS A 601 -24.61 0.47 -19.52
CA LYS A 601 -24.76 0.38 -20.97
C LYS A 601 -24.61 -1.10 -21.40
N LYS A 602 -25.70 -1.86 -21.29
CA LYS A 602 -25.99 -3.17 -21.95
C LYS A 602 -25.41 -4.49 -21.37
N LYS A 603 -24.64 -4.53 -20.27
CA LYS A 603 -24.34 -5.80 -19.55
C LYS A 603 -23.81 -5.55 -18.13
N LEU A 604 -24.56 -5.92 -17.08
CA LEU A 604 -24.23 -5.65 -15.67
C LEU A 604 -22.77 -6.03 -15.35
N ASP A 605 -21.98 -5.03 -14.94
CA ASP A 605 -20.58 -5.21 -14.57
C ASP A 605 -20.55 -6.04 -13.29
N LYS A 606 -19.63 -7.00 -13.24
CA LYS A 606 -19.48 -7.81 -12.05
C LYS A 606 -19.15 -6.94 -10.82
N ASN A 607 -18.38 -5.88 -10.98
CA ASN A 607 -17.91 -5.09 -9.85
C ASN A 607 -19.02 -4.24 -9.20
N LEU A 608 -19.88 -3.60 -10.01
CA LEU A 608 -20.98 -2.75 -9.52
C LEU A 608 -22.05 -3.49 -8.71
N GLU A 609 -22.28 -4.77 -9.02
CA GLU A 609 -23.21 -5.58 -8.22
C GLU A 609 -22.61 -5.98 -6.87
N LYS A 610 -21.28 -6.20 -6.80
CA LYS A 610 -20.61 -6.44 -5.52
C LYS A 610 -20.68 -5.21 -4.61
N GLU A 611 -20.52 -4.01 -5.18
CA GLU A 611 -20.69 -2.75 -4.46
C GLU A 611 -22.12 -2.61 -3.89
N PHE A 612 -23.14 -2.87 -4.72
CA PHE A 612 -24.53 -2.88 -4.27
C PHE A 612 -24.77 -3.82 -3.08
N LEU A 613 -24.26 -5.05 -3.16
CA LEU A 613 -24.45 -6.05 -2.10
C LEU A 613 -23.73 -5.66 -0.81
N ALA A 614 -22.50 -5.14 -0.89
CA ALA A 614 -21.75 -4.68 0.28
C ALA A 614 -22.49 -3.55 1.01
N GLU A 615 -23.04 -2.57 0.28
CA GLU A 615 -23.83 -1.49 0.87
C GLU A 615 -25.09 -2.00 1.57
N VAL A 616 -25.82 -2.93 0.95
CA VAL A 616 -27.02 -3.54 1.53
C VAL A 616 -26.71 -4.34 2.79
N GLU A 617 -25.65 -5.13 2.77
CA GLU A 617 -25.25 -6.00 3.88
C GLU A 617 -24.83 -5.17 5.11
N ILE A 618 -23.96 -4.17 4.91
CA ILE A 618 -23.41 -3.38 6.01
C ILE A 618 -24.45 -2.37 6.51
N LEU A 619 -24.99 -1.52 5.64
CA LEU A 619 -25.94 -0.48 6.07
C LEU A 619 -27.32 -1.02 6.43
N GLY A 620 -27.66 -2.23 5.99
CA GLY A 620 -28.87 -2.93 6.44
C GLY A 620 -28.76 -3.44 7.88
N THR A 621 -27.55 -3.60 8.43
CA THR A 621 -27.31 -4.22 9.74
C THR A 621 -26.82 -3.24 10.82
N ILE A 622 -26.17 -2.14 10.45
CA ILE A 622 -25.64 -1.16 11.41
C ILE A 622 -26.50 0.09 11.55
N ARG A 623 -26.46 0.71 12.72
CA ARG A 623 -27.12 1.99 13.00
C ARG A 623 -26.23 2.84 13.89
N HIS A 624 -25.83 4.00 13.39
CA HIS A 624 -25.03 4.96 14.14
C HIS A 624 -25.40 6.39 13.72
N ALA A 625 -25.26 7.37 14.61
CA ALA A 625 -25.60 8.76 14.31
C ALA A 625 -24.76 9.34 13.17
N ASN A 626 -23.50 8.92 13.05
CA ASN A 626 -22.53 9.36 12.06
C ASN A 626 -22.34 8.40 10.87
N ILE A 627 -23.32 7.56 10.58
CA ILE A 627 -23.33 6.67 9.40
C ILE A 627 -24.66 6.89 8.67
N VAL A 628 -24.62 6.98 7.35
CA VAL A 628 -25.81 7.21 6.52
C VAL A 628 -26.81 6.06 6.67
N LYS A 629 -28.10 6.37 6.81
CA LYS A 629 -29.15 5.36 6.88
C LYS A 629 -29.57 4.90 5.49
N LEU A 630 -29.47 3.60 5.24
CA LEU A 630 -30.12 2.94 4.12
C LEU A 630 -31.58 2.60 4.50
N LEU A 631 -32.55 3.25 3.87
CA LEU A 631 -33.97 3.06 4.15
C LEU A 631 -34.48 1.76 3.53
N CYS A 632 -34.22 1.58 2.23
CA CYS A 632 -34.60 0.39 1.47
C CYS A 632 -33.72 0.23 0.22
N CYS A 633 -33.79 -0.94 -0.42
CA CYS A 633 -33.29 -1.15 -1.76
C CYS A 633 -34.42 -1.62 -2.68
N ILE A 634 -34.40 -1.16 -3.93
CA ILE A 634 -35.40 -1.49 -4.95
C ILE A 634 -34.67 -2.08 -6.14
N SER A 635 -35.01 -3.30 -6.52
CA SER A 635 -34.24 -4.08 -7.50
C SER A 635 -35.12 -4.72 -8.56
N ARG A 636 -34.58 -4.80 -9.78
CA ARG A 636 -35.06 -5.56 -10.93
C ARG A 636 -33.85 -6.27 -11.57
N GLU A 637 -34.07 -7.21 -12.48
CA GLU A 637 -33.00 -7.96 -13.16
C GLU A 637 -31.94 -7.03 -13.80
N ASP A 638 -32.38 -5.93 -14.42
CA ASP A 638 -31.52 -5.00 -15.17
C ASP A 638 -31.20 -3.67 -14.44
N SER A 639 -31.73 -3.44 -13.22
CA SER A 639 -31.58 -2.18 -12.51
C SER A 639 -31.60 -2.37 -10.99
N LYS A 640 -30.66 -1.74 -10.29
CA LYS A 640 -30.55 -1.76 -8.83
C LYS A 640 -30.57 -0.34 -8.28
N LEU A 641 -31.38 -0.11 -7.25
CA LEU A 641 -31.56 1.19 -6.58
C LEU A 641 -31.30 1.04 -5.08
N LEU A 642 -30.49 1.92 -4.51
CA LEU A 642 -30.31 2.09 -3.07
C LEU A 642 -30.99 3.40 -2.65
N VAL A 643 -31.85 3.35 -1.64
CA VAL A 643 -32.62 4.50 -1.14
C VAL A 643 -32.14 4.85 0.26
N TYR A 644 -31.52 6.01 0.40
CA TYR A 644 -30.97 6.53 1.66
C TYR A 644 -31.82 7.69 2.19
N GLU A 645 -31.60 8.02 3.46
CA GLU A 645 -31.97 9.34 3.97
C GLU A 645 -31.31 10.44 3.10
N TYR A 646 -32.07 11.49 2.80
CA TYR A 646 -31.51 12.64 2.10
C TYR A 646 -30.81 13.57 3.08
N LEU A 647 -29.58 13.96 2.76
CA LEU A 647 -28.78 14.88 3.56
C LEU A 647 -28.64 16.22 2.81
N GLU A 648 -29.21 17.28 3.38
CA GLU A 648 -29.46 18.54 2.70
C GLU A 648 -28.19 19.27 2.29
N LYS A 649 -27.14 19.15 3.12
CA LYS A 649 -25.85 19.80 2.89
C LYS A 649 -24.92 18.99 1.99
N ARG A 650 -25.33 17.81 1.50
CA ARG A 650 -24.56 16.99 0.54
C ARG A 650 -23.17 16.62 1.08
N SER A 651 -22.19 16.39 0.20
CA SER A 651 -20.86 15.90 0.55
C SER A 651 -19.90 17.01 0.97
N LEU A 652 -18.98 16.68 1.88
CA LEU A 652 -18.02 17.62 2.46
C LEU A 652 -17.09 18.26 1.42
N ASP A 653 -16.66 17.50 0.41
CA ASP A 653 -15.84 18.01 -0.70
C ASP A 653 -16.48 19.21 -1.44
N GLN A 654 -17.81 19.26 -1.52
CA GLN A 654 -18.51 20.38 -2.17
C GLN A 654 -18.39 21.69 -1.37
N TRP A 655 -18.23 21.59 -0.05
CA TRP A 655 -18.03 22.74 0.83
C TRP A 655 -16.57 23.16 0.93
N LEU A 656 -15.64 22.22 0.82
CA LEU A 656 -14.20 22.52 0.83
C LEU A 656 -13.71 23.04 -0.53
N HIS A 657 -14.18 22.43 -1.64
CA HIS A 657 -13.56 22.60 -2.97
C HIS A 657 -14.52 23.16 -4.04
N GLY A 658 -15.78 23.41 -3.69
CA GLY A 658 -16.79 23.91 -4.63
C GLY A 658 -16.46 25.32 -5.15
N LYS A 659 -16.41 25.50 -6.48
CA LYS A 659 -16.15 26.81 -7.11
C LYS A 659 -17.08 27.90 -6.56
N LYS A 660 -16.54 28.91 -5.87
CA LYS A 660 -17.25 30.14 -5.44
C LYS A 660 -17.93 30.78 -6.66
N LYS A 661 -19.24 30.58 -6.83
CA LYS A 661 -20.03 31.32 -7.82
C LYS A 661 -20.10 32.77 -7.36
N ARG A 662 -19.35 33.66 -8.02
CA ARG A 662 -19.46 35.11 -7.83
C ARG A 662 -20.93 35.53 -8.03
N GLY A 663 -21.59 35.99 -6.96
CA GLY A 663 -22.85 36.71 -7.05
C GLY A 663 -24.02 36.28 -6.16
N THR A 664 -23.89 35.29 -5.27
CA THR A 664 -24.94 34.96 -4.28
C THR A 664 -24.41 35.11 -2.86
N VAL A 665 -25.15 35.85 -2.02
CA VAL A 665 -24.77 36.34 -0.67
C VAL A 665 -24.91 35.25 0.42
N GLU A 666 -24.94 33.97 0.06
CA GLU A 666 -24.81 32.90 1.04
C GLU A 666 -23.34 32.51 1.12
N ASP A 667 -22.72 32.85 2.26
CA ASP A 667 -21.34 32.51 2.59
C ASP A 667 -21.19 30.99 2.61
N ASN A 668 -20.64 30.47 1.52
CA ASN A 668 -20.63 29.05 1.22
C ASN A 668 -19.34 28.41 1.76
N SER A 669 -18.94 28.76 2.99
CA SER A 669 -17.72 28.33 3.67
C SER A 669 -18.04 27.73 5.04
N LEU A 670 -17.33 26.67 5.42
CA LEU A 670 -17.46 26.04 6.74
C LEU A 670 -16.52 26.73 7.73
N SER A 671 -17.03 27.19 8.88
CA SER A 671 -16.19 27.70 9.96
C SER A 671 -15.31 26.60 10.56
N TRP A 672 -14.22 26.98 11.23
CA TRP A 672 -13.34 26.00 11.88
C TRP A 672 -14.10 25.10 12.87
N ALA A 673 -14.97 25.67 13.72
CA ALA A 673 -15.78 24.91 14.65
C ALA A 673 -16.68 23.88 13.95
N GLN A 674 -17.24 24.21 12.78
CA GLN A 674 -18.00 23.25 11.97
C GLN A 674 -17.08 22.16 11.40
N ARG A 675 -15.89 22.51 10.88
CA ARG A 675 -14.91 21.53 10.37
C ARG A 675 -14.42 20.57 11.47
N LEU A 676 -14.17 21.07 12.67
CA LEU A 676 -13.78 20.24 13.82
C LEU A 676 -14.91 19.31 14.25
N ASN A 677 -16.16 19.81 14.32
CA ASN A 677 -17.32 18.97 14.61
C ASN A 677 -17.54 17.88 13.56
N ILE A 678 -17.29 18.19 12.28
CA ILE A 678 -17.33 17.22 11.18
C ILE A 678 -16.24 16.15 11.35
N ALA A 679 -15.00 16.55 11.68
CA ALA A 679 -13.90 15.61 11.99
C ALA A 679 -14.27 14.68 13.15
N VAL A 680 -14.80 15.24 14.24
CA VAL A 680 -15.25 14.47 15.41
C VAL A 680 -16.36 13.49 15.03
N GLY A 681 -17.36 13.93 14.26
CA GLY A 681 -18.46 13.07 13.82
C GLY A 681 -18.00 11.92 12.92
N ALA A 682 -17.15 12.20 11.94
CA ALA A 682 -16.58 11.18 11.07
C ALA A 682 -15.69 10.19 11.86
N ALA A 683 -14.86 10.68 12.79
CA ALA A 683 -14.07 9.83 13.67
C ALA A 683 -14.93 8.94 14.58
N GLN A 684 -16.09 9.44 15.06
CA GLN A 684 -17.05 8.63 15.82
C GLN A 684 -17.63 7.49 14.99
N GLY A 685 -18.01 7.76 13.73
CA GLY A 685 -18.49 6.73 12.81
C GLY A 685 -17.45 5.65 12.52
N LEU A 686 -16.20 6.06 12.24
CA LEU A 686 -15.08 5.14 12.00
C LEU A 686 -14.70 4.33 13.26
N CYS A 687 -14.65 4.98 14.43
CA CYS A 687 -14.38 4.32 15.69
C CYS A 687 -15.43 3.24 16.01
N TYR A 688 -16.72 3.54 15.82
CA TYR A 688 -17.80 2.58 15.97
C TYR A 688 -17.60 1.37 15.05
N MET A 689 -17.29 1.61 13.78
CA MET A 689 -17.04 0.54 12.80
C MET A 689 -15.84 -0.34 13.14
N HIS A 690 -14.71 0.25 13.57
CA HIS A 690 -13.47 -0.51 13.84
C HIS A 690 -13.47 -1.23 15.19
N HIS A 691 -14.12 -0.65 16.20
CA HIS A 691 -13.97 -1.09 17.59
C HIS A 691 -15.26 -1.60 18.24
N ASP A 692 -16.42 -1.09 17.83
CA ASP A 692 -17.70 -1.43 18.48
C ASP A 692 -18.54 -2.44 17.67
N CYS A 693 -18.35 -2.48 16.34
CA CYS A 693 -18.90 -3.54 15.49
C CYS A 693 -18.13 -4.86 15.67
N THR A 694 -18.85 -5.97 15.76
CA THR A 694 -18.27 -7.32 15.81
C THR A 694 -18.92 -8.21 14.74
N PRO A 695 -18.20 -8.60 13.67
CA PRO A 695 -16.82 -8.25 13.35
C PRO A 695 -16.62 -6.75 13.03
N ALA A 696 -15.38 -6.27 13.17
CA ALA A 696 -15.03 -4.89 12.82
C ALA A 696 -15.30 -4.62 11.33
N ILE A 697 -15.65 -3.40 10.96
CA ILE A 697 -16.01 -3.03 9.59
C ILE A 697 -14.96 -2.05 9.06
N ILE A 698 -14.27 -2.41 7.98
CA ILE A 698 -13.30 -1.54 7.32
C ILE A 698 -13.95 -0.93 6.08
N HIS A 699 -13.97 0.40 5.99
CA HIS A 699 -14.67 1.16 4.95
C HIS A 699 -13.97 1.09 3.59
N ARG A 700 -12.62 1.15 3.57
CA ARG A 700 -11.74 1.05 2.39
C ARG A 700 -11.80 2.19 1.37
N ASP A 701 -12.77 3.10 1.48
CA ASP A 701 -12.88 4.29 0.61
C ASP A 701 -13.30 5.55 1.39
N VAL A 702 -12.62 5.82 2.52
CA VAL A 702 -12.85 7.04 3.30
C VAL A 702 -12.26 8.23 2.54
N LYS A 703 -13.06 9.26 2.26
CA LYS A 703 -12.66 10.51 1.60
C LYS A 703 -13.71 11.59 1.83
N SER A 704 -13.38 12.86 1.63
CA SER A 704 -14.31 13.98 1.81
C SER A 704 -15.61 13.87 0.98
N SER A 705 -15.55 13.33 -0.24
CA SER A 705 -16.75 13.11 -1.06
C SER A 705 -17.70 12.00 -0.56
N ASN A 706 -17.21 11.12 0.33
CA ASN A 706 -17.97 10.07 0.97
C ASN A 706 -18.40 10.42 2.42
N ILE A 707 -18.14 11.66 2.86
CA ILE A 707 -18.64 12.19 4.14
C ILE A 707 -19.75 13.19 3.81
N LEU A 708 -20.99 12.83 4.15
CA LEU A 708 -22.18 13.64 3.90
C LEU A 708 -22.59 14.43 5.14
N LEU A 709 -23.27 15.55 4.93
CA LEU A 709 -23.62 16.52 5.97
C LEU A 709 -25.14 16.72 6.03
N ASP A 710 -25.71 16.59 7.24
CA ASP A 710 -27.12 16.89 7.50
C ASP A 710 -27.40 18.40 7.58
N TYR A 711 -28.65 18.79 7.79
CA TYR A 711 -29.07 20.20 7.86
C TYR A 711 -28.33 21.06 8.93
N VAL A 712 -27.72 20.44 9.95
CA VAL A 712 -26.91 21.12 10.99
C VAL A 712 -25.41 20.83 10.86
N PHE A 713 -24.96 20.30 9.72
CA PHE A 713 -23.55 19.98 9.44
C PHE A 713 -22.96 18.84 10.28
N ASN A 714 -23.77 17.90 10.80
CA ASN A 714 -23.22 16.68 11.36
C ASN A 714 -22.71 15.76 10.24
N ALA A 715 -21.52 15.20 10.46
CA ALA A 715 -20.91 14.25 9.53
C ALA A 715 -21.56 12.87 9.60
N LYS A 716 -21.86 12.31 8.42
CA LYS A 716 -22.27 10.92 8.22
C LYS A 716 -21.43 10.26 7.13
N ILE A 717 -20.79 9.15 7.47
CA ILE A 717 -20.03 8.35 6.51
C ILE A 717 -21.00 7.66 5.55
N ALA A 718 -20.68 7.67 4.26
CA ALA A 718 -21.47 7.12 3.17
C ALA A 718 -20.60 6.36 2.16
N ASP A 719 -21.25 5.71 1.18
CA ASP A 719 -20.65 4.92 0.10
C ASP A 719 -19.87 3.68 0.58
N PHE A 720 -20.62 2.70 1.08
CA PHE A 720 -20.10 1.45 1.64
C PHE A 720 -19.81 0.39 0.57
N GLY A 721 -19.77 0.76 -0.72
CA GLY A 721 -19.64 -0.20 -1.83
C GLY A 721 -18.34 -1.00 -1.78
N LEU A 722 -17.30 -0.48 -1.14
CA LEU A 722 -16.01 -1.15 -0.97
C LEU A 722 -15.79 -1.72 0.43
N ALA A 723 -16.71 -1.46 1.37
CA ALA A 723 -16.56 -1.81 2.78
C ALA A 723 -16.62 -3.33 3.02
N LYS A 724 -15.94 -3.78 4.07
CA LYS A 724 -15.72 -5.21 4.37
C LYS A 724 -15.71 -5.49 5.87
N LEU A 725 -16.21 -6.67 6.25
CA LEU A 725 -16.19 -7.18 7.62
C LEU A 725 -14.85 -7.89 7.90
N LEU A 726 -14.15 -7.51 8.96
CA LEU A 726 -12.88 -8.05 9.43
C LEU A 726 -13.13 -9.11 10.51
N VAL A 727 -13.25 -10.37 10.10
CA VAL A 727 -13.50 -11.49 11.01
C VAL A 727 -12.19 -11.81 11.76
N LYS A 728 -12.14 -11.54 13.07
CA LYS A 728 -11.01 -11.90 13.94
C LYS A 728 -11.01 -13.41 14.22
N GLN A 729 -10.25 -14.18 13.45
CA GLN A 729 -9.73 -15.49 13.85
C GLN A 729 -8.20 -15.39 13.87
N ASN A 730 -7.63 -15.35 15.08
CA ASN A 730 -6.19 -15.44 15.41
C ASN A 730 -5.18 -14.74 14.46
N GLN A 731 -4.91 -13.47 14.77
CA GLN A 731 -3.64 -12.73 14.61
C GLN A 731 -2.97 -12.50 13.23
N GLU A 732 -3.67 -12.56 12.08
CA GLU A 732 -3.16 -11.92 10.85
C GLU A 732 -4.20 -11.05 10.09
N PRO A 733 -3.79 -9.90 9.51
CA PRO A 733 -4.64 -9.07 8.63
C PRO A 733 -5.08 -9.82 7.36
N HIS A 734 -6.28 -9.54 6.86
CA HIS A 734 -6.84 -10.20 5.67
C HIS A 734 -6.17 -9.71 4.38
N THR A 735 -5.68 -10.60 3.51
CA THR A 735 -5.16 -10.23 2.19
C THR A 735 -6.31 -10.16 1.15
N MET A 736 -6.49 -9.00 0.49
CA MET A 736 -7.53 -8.77 -0.53
C MET A 736 -7.02 -9.07 -1.94
N SER A 737 -7.91 -9.57 -2.82
CA SER A 737 -7.59 -9.92 -4.21
C SER A 737 -7.41 -8.71 -5.16
N ALA A 738 -7.70 -7.50 -4.70
CA ALA A 738 -7.49 -6.26 -5.45
C ALA A 738 -7.41 -5.05 -4.51
N VAL A 739 -6.49 -4.13 -4.79
CA VAL A 739 -6.39 -2.82 -4.16
C VAL A 739 -7.58 -1.98 -4.62
N ALA A 740 -8.39 -1.51 -3.67
CA ALA A 740 -9.60 -0.72 -3.94
C ALA A 740 -9.66 0.48 -2.99
N GLY A 741 -9.91 1.67 -3.53
CA GLY A 741 -9.94 2.94 -2.82
C GLY A 741 -9.70 4.10 -3.79
N SER A 742 -9.81 5.34 -3.31
CA SER A 742 -9.63 6.53 -4.15
C SER A 742 -8.18 7.04 -4.13
N PHE A 743 -7.61 7.28 -5.31
CA PHE A 743 -6.25 7.82 -5.47
C PHE A 743 -6.05 9.08 -4.60
N GLY A 744 -4.94 9.13 -3.86
CA GLY A 744 -4.63 10.16 -2.86
C GLY A 744 -5.11 9.86 -1.43
N TYR A 745 -5.99 8.86 -1.24
CA TYR A 745 -6.48 8.40 0.07
C TYR A 745 -6.07 6.95 0.38
N ILE A 746 -5.47 6.24 -0.58
CA ILE A 746 -5.03 4.85 -0.42
C ILE A 746 -3.74 4.80 0.39
N ALA A 747 -3.73 4.00 1.46
CA ALA A 747 -2.53 3.76 2.25
C ALA A 747 -1.43 3.07 1.43
N PRO A 748 -0.15 3.50 1.52
CA PRO A 748 0.93 3.00 0.67
C PRO A 748 1.10 1.48 0.73
N GLU A 749 1.14 0.91 1.93
CA GLU A 749 1.30 -0.53 2.15
C GLU A 749 0.16 -1.37 1.58
N TYR A 750 -1.05 -0.81 1.49
CA TYR A 750 -2.21 -1.52 0.95
C TYR A 750 -2.05 -1.72 -0.55
N ALA A 751 -1.33 -0.82 -1.24
CA ALA A 751 -1.01 -0.96 -2.66
C ALA A 751 -0.03 -2.11 -2.96
N TYR A 752 0.89 -2.44 -2.04
CA TYR A 752 1.95 -3.42 -2.28
C TYR A 752 1.75 -4.75 -1.55
N THR A 753 1.11 -4.76 -0.38
CA THR A 753 0.92 -5.97 0.44
C THR A 753 -0.46 -6.60 0.29
N SER A 754 -1.44 -5.84 -0.24
CA SER A 754 -2.87 -6.19 -0.28
C SER A 754 -3.48 -6.57 1.09
N LYS A 755 -2.76 -6.38 2.21
CA LYS A 755 -3.26 -6.63 3.56
C LYS A 755 -4.24 -5.52 3.95
N VAL A 756 -5.40 -5.90 4.47
CA VAL A 756 -6.46 -5.02 4.96
C VAL A 756 -6.58 -5.19 6.46
N ASP A 757 -6.29 -4.10 7.15
CA ASP A 757 -6.59 -3.89 8.56
C ASP A 757 -7.29 -2.54 8.73
N GLU A 758 -7.63 -2.16 9.96
CA GLU A 758 -8.23 -0.87 10.26
C GLU A 758 -7.32 0.33 9.97
N LYS A 759 -5.99 0.12 9.84
CA LYS A 759 -5.01 1.19 9.69
C LYS A 759 -5.05 1.84 8.32
N ILE A 760 -5.62 1.18 7.31
CA ILE A 760 -5.82 1.77 5.98
C ILE A 760 -6.90 2.87 6.02
N ASP A 761 -7.97 2.66 6.79
CA ASP A 761 -9.03 3.67 7.00
C ASP A 761 -8.50 4.83 7.86
N VAL A 762 -7.60 4.55 8.81
CA VAL A 762 -6.91 5.59 9.59
C VAL A 762 -6.09 6.49 8.66
N TYR A 763 -5.35 5.92 7.71
CA TYR A 763 -4.61 6.71 6.71
C TYR A 763 -5.56 7.58 5.89
N SER A 764 -6.61 6.99 5.31
CA SER A 764 -7.58 7.71 4.50
C SER A 764 -8.27 8.84 5.30
N PHE A 765 -8.58 8.61 6.58
CA PHE A 765 -9.12 9.64 7.46
C PHE A 765 -8.10 10.73 7.79
N GLY A 766 -6.82 10.38 7.93
CA GLY A 766 -5.72 11.34 8.06
C GLY A 766 -5.67 12.33 6.90
N VAL A 767 -5.89 11.87 5.67
CA VAL A 767 -6.03 12.75 4.50
C VAL A 767 -7.22 13.69 4.64
N VAL A 768 -8.37 13.21 5.11
CA VAL A 768 -9.55 14.07 5.37
C VAL A 768 -9.28 15.13 6.44
N LEU A 769 -8.53 14.81 7.51
CA LEU A 769 -8.12 15.80 8.51
C LEU A 769 -7.24 16.89 7.89
N LEU A 770 -6.34 16.51 6.99
CA LEU A 770 -5.51 17.46 6.25
C LEU A 770 -6.36 18.32 5.30
N GLU A 771 -7.35 17.76 4.60
CA GLU A 771 -8.28 18.56 3.76
C GLU A 771 -9.06 19.59 4.59
N LEU A 772 -9.57 19.19 5.76
CA LEU A 772 -10.34 20.08 6.64
C LEU A 772 -9.52 21.28 7.12
N VAL A 773 -8.24 21.06 7.42
CA VAL A 773 -7.34 22.10 7.92
C VAL A 773 -6.80 22.98 6.78
N THR A 774 -6.46 22.38 5.64
CA THR A 774 -5.75 23.06 4.54
C THR A 774 -6.65 23.60 3.45
N GLY A 775 -7.89 23.11 3.35
CA GLY A 775 -8.80 23.46 2.25
C GLY A 775 -8.36 22.92 0.88
N ARG A 776 -7.32 22.06 0.83
CA ARG A 776 -6.81 21.45 -0.41
C ARG A 776 -7.46 20.11 -0.69
N GLU A 777 -7.56 19.73 -1.96
CA GLU A 777 -8.10 18.42 -2.37
C GLU A 777 -7.10 17.29 -2.06
N GLY A 778 -7.60 16.16 -1.52
CA GLY A 778 -6.76 15.02 -1.13
C GLY A 778 -5.87 14.42 -2.25
N ASN A 779 -6.27 14.54 -3.52
CA ASN A 779 -5.54 14.04 -4.68
C ASN A 779 -4.68 15.11 -5.39
N ASN A 780 -4.66 16.36 -4.90
CA ASN A 780 -4.02 17.49 -5.56
C ASN A 780 -3.30 18.37 -4.53
N GLY A 781 -2.16 17.89 -4.03
CA GLY A 781 -1.29 18.65 -3.12
C GLY A 781 -0.44 19.69 -3.87
N ASP A 782 0.19 19.25 -4.97
CA ASP A 782 0.85 20.02 -6.03
C ASP A 782 0.75 19.27 -7.39
N GLU A 783 1.35 19.76 -8.49
CA GLU A 783 1.20 19.18 -9.84
C GLU A 783 1.57 17.67 -9.96
N HIS A 784 2.26 17.08 -8.96
CA HIS A 784 2.81 15.73 -9.02
C HIS A 784 2.64 14.86 -7.76
N THR A 785 1.99 15.33 -6.68
CA THR A 785 1.84 14.55 -5.43
C THR A 785 0.45 14.68 -4.79
N ASN A 786 0.07 13.69 -3.97
CA ASN A 786 -1.18 13.73 -3.20
C ASN A 786 -1.04 14.64 -1.95
N LEU A 787 -2.16 14.95 -1.29
CA LEU A 787 -2.18 15.86 -0.14
C LEU A 787 -1.42 15.33 1.06
N ALA A 788 -1.38 14.01 1.28
CA ALA A 788 -0.62 13.43 2.38
C ALA A 788 0.88 13.67 2.19
N ASP A 789 1.40 13.38 0.99
CA ASP A 789 2.80 13.60 0.62
C ASP A 789 3.13 15.10 0.60
N TRP A 790 2.22 15.95 0.12
CA TRP A 790 2.38 17.39 0.20
C TRP A 790 2.39 17.89 1.65
N SER A 791 1.53 17.37 2.53
CA SER A 791 1.45 17.81 3.93
C SER A 791 2.65 17.33 4.72
N TRP A 792 3.13 16.10 4.47
CA TRP A 792 4.39 15.60 4.99
C TRP A 792 5.54 16.44 4.49
N ARG A 793 5.60 16.79 3.20
CA ARG A 793 6.61 17.74 2.69
C ARG A 793 6.42 19.15 3.23
N HIS A 794 5.21 19.65 3.49
CA HIS A 794 5.00 20.97 4.10
C HIS A 794 5.54 20.97 5.53
N TYR A 795 5.21 19.95 6.31
CA TYR A 795 5.71 19.74 7.66
C TYR A 795 7.23 19.52 7.70
N GLN A 796 7.72 18.60 6.87
CA GLN A 796 9.14 18.29 6.68
C GLN A 796 9.90 19.38 5.93
N SER A 797 9.24 20.35 5.29
CA SER A 797 9.87 21.57 4.74
C SER A 797 10.03 22.65 5.82
N GLY A 798 9.45 22.45 7.01
CA GLY A 798 9.64 23.30 8.19
C GLY A 798 8.93 24.64 8.07
N LYS A 799 8.06 24.78 7.07
CA LYS A 799 7.18 25.94 6.94
C LYS A 799 6.24 25.97 8.14
N PRO A 800 5.88 27.16 8.65
CA PRO A 800 4.85 27.29 9.66
C PRO A 800 3.62 26.49 9.24
N ILE A 801 3.13 25.63 10.14
CA ILE A 801 1.99 24.77 9.85
C ILE A 801 0.77 25.64 9.48
N GLU A 802 0.72 26.84 10.05
CA GLU A 802 -0.29 27.86 9.77
C GLU A 802 -0.31 28.31 8.32
N GLU A 803 0.80 28.24 7.58
CA GLU A 803 0.84 28.54 6.13
C GLU A 803 0.16 27.47 5.28
N ALA A 804 -0.01 26.25 5.82
CA ALA A 804 -0.80 25.22 5.17
C ALA A 804 -2.30 25.45 5.36
N PHE A 805 -2.69 26.26 6.35
CA PHE A 805 -4.08 26.41 6.74
C PHE A 805 -4.88 27.14 5.66
N ASP A 806 -6.13 26.73 5.56
CA ASP A 806 -7.10 27.43 4.73
C ASP A 806 -7.30 28.86 5.26
N GLU A 807 -6.85 29.83 4.46
CA GLU A 807 -6.88 31.26 4.79
C GLU A 807 -8.31 31.78 5.07
N ASP A 808 -9.35 31.13 4.55
CA ASP A 808 -10.74 31.53 4.79
C ASP A 808 -11.22 31.23 6.23
N ILE A 809 -10.53 30.36 6.98
CA ILE A 809 -10.90 29.96 8.35
C ILE A 809 -9.78 30.16 9.38
N LYS A 810 -8.64 30.67 8.92
CA LYS A 810 -7.43 30.91 9.71
C LYS A 810 -7.61 32.15 10.57
N GLU A 811 -8.12 31.93 11.78
CA GLU A 811 -8.27 32.96 12.81
C GLU A 811 -7.33 32.68 14.00
N PRO A 812 -6.79 33.72 14.67
CA PRO A 812 -5.86 33.54 15.78
C PRO A 812 -6.37 32.64 16.93
N SER A 813 -7.69 32.61 17.15
CA SER A 813 -8.31 31.76 18.19
C SER A 813 -8.31 30.27 17.86
N ASN A 814 -8.13 29.90 16.59
CA ASN A 814 -8.32 28.54 16.09
C ASN A 814 -7.00 27.87 15.69
N ILE A 815 -5.90 28.64 15.58
CA ILE A 815 -4.59 28.17 15.10
C ILE A 815 -4.07 26.97 15.90
N GLU A 816 -4.22 26.98 17.23
CA GLU A 816 -3.72 25.89 18.09
C GLU A 816 -4.48 24.58 17.84
N GLU A 817 -5.81 24.65 17.77
CA GLU A 817 -6.66 23.50 17.44
C GLU A 817 -6.37 22.99 16.02
N MET A 818 -6.26 23.90 15.05
CA MET A 818 -5.92 23.57 13.65
C MET A 818 -4.55 22.89 13.54
N THR A 819 -3.57 23.36 14.31
CA THR A 819 -2.22 22.76 14.36
C THR A 819 -2.26 21.36 14.92
N THR A 820 -3.04 21.13 15.98
CA THR A 820 -3.19 19.82 16.59
C THR A 820 -3.85 18.84 15.62
N VAL A 821 -4.92 19.28 14.91
CA VAL A 821 -5.60 18.46 13.90
C VAL A 821 -4.70 18.19 12.69
N PHE A 822 -3.88 19.15 12.25
CA PHE A 822 -2.90 18.96 11.16
C PHE A 822 -1.88 17.88 11.53
N LYS A 823 -1.27 17.98 12.73
CA LYS A 823 -0.31 16.98 13.23
C LYS A 823 -0.95 15.60 13.38
N LEU A 824 -2.19 15.54 13.86
CA LEU A 824 -2.95 14.29 13.93
C LEU A 824 -3.18 13.70 12.52
N GLY A 825 -3.47 14.55 11.52
CA GLY A 825 -3.53 14.17 10.11
C GLY A 825 -2.25 13.50 9.62
N LEU A 826 -1.07 14.07 9.95
CA LEU A 826 0.23 13.48 9.63
C LEU A 826 0.46 12.14 10.33
N MET A 827 0.17 12.05 11.63
CA MET A 827 0.30 10.78 12.38
C MET A 827 -0.56 9.68 11.77
N CYS A 828 -1.78 10.01 11.34
CA CYS A 828 -2.68 9.10 10.67
C CYS A 828 -2.16 8.67 9.29
N THR A 829 -1.47 9.56 8.56
CA THR A 829 -0.90 9.26 7.23
C THR A 829 0.54 8.74 7.27
N ASN A 830 1.02 8.23 8.40
CA ASN A 830 2.36 7.63 8.49
C ASN A 830 2.49 6.44 7.51
N THR A 831 3.64 6.28 6.87
CA THR A 831 3.88 5.19 5.89
C THR A 831 3.94 3.82 6.55
N LEU A 832 4.29 3.74 7.83
CA LEU A 832 4.28 2.49 8.62
C LEU A 832 2.94 2.34 9.36
N PRO A 833 2.13 1.29 9.08
CA PRO A 833 0.80 1.10 9.69
C PRO A 833 0.84 1.01 11.22
N GLY A 834 1.88 0.38 11.76
CA GLY A 834 2.07 0.21 13.21
C GLY A 834 2.27 1.54 13.96
N ASN A 835 2.68 2.60 13.26
CA ASN A 835 2.91 3.92 13.85
C ASN A 835 1.68 4.83 13.78
N ARG A 836 0.64 4.43 13.02
CA ARG A 836 -0.62 5.17 12.98
C ARG A 836 -1.39 4.93 14.27
N PRO A 837 -2.07 5.93 14.83
CA PRO A 837 -2.98 5.73 15.96
C PRO A 837 -4.16 4.82 15.58
N THR A 838 -4.92 4.35 16.56
CA THR A 838 -6.23 3.72 16.37
C THR A 838 -7.32 4.79 16.25
N MET A 839 -8.45 4.49 15.61
CA MET A 839 -9.55 5.48 15.52
C MET A 839 -10.09 5.90 16.89
N LYS A 840 -9.93 5.06 17.92
CA LYS A 840 -10.23 5.40 19.32
C LYS A 840 -9.31 6.49 19.88
N GLU A 841 -8.00 6.40 19.60
CA GLU A 841 -7.01 7.42 19.99
C GLU A 841 -7.19 8.71 19.18
N VAL A 842 -7.45 8.60 17.88
CA VAL A 842 -7.77 9.75 17.01
C VAL A 842 -8.99 10.50 17.53
N LEU A 843 -10.09 9.79 17.84
CA LEU A 843 -11.30 10.40 18.39
C LEU A 843 -11.05 11.06 19.75
N TYR A 844 -10.23 10.45 20.60
CA TYR A 844 -9.86 11.01 21.89
C TYR A 844 -9.11 12.34 21.72
N MET A 845 -8.11 12.39 20.84
CA MET A 845 -7.33 13.61 20.56
C MET A 845 -8.21 14.72 19.96
N LEU A 846 -9.11 14.39 19.03
CA LEU A 846 -10.05 15.36 18.44
C LEU A 846 -11.03 15.94 19.48
N ARG A 847 -11.51 15.12 20.43
CA ARG A 847 -12.42 15.59 21.50
C ARG A 847 -11.75 16.51 22.50
N GLN A 848 -10.45 16.35 22.74
CA GLN A 848 -9.71 17.28 23.61
C GLN A 848 -9.66 18.70 23.03
N GLN A 849 -9.70 18.83 21.71
CA GLN A 849 -9.77 20.14 21.05
C GLN A 849 -11.18 20.75 21.09
N GLY A 850 -12.23 19.94 21.26
CA GLY A 850 -13.63 20.41 21.23
C GLY A 850 -14.17 20.98 22.56
N HIS A 851 -13.38 21.00 23.65
CA HIS A 851 -13.82 21.48 24.97
C HIS A 851 -13.32 22.90 25.28
N GLY A 852 -13.83 23.88 24.53
CA GLY A 852 -13.66 25.31 24.80
C GLY A 852 -14.41 25.86 26.02
N GLU A 853 -15.23 25.05 26.71
CA GLU A 853 -15.93 25.48 27.93
C GLU A 853 -15.95 24.37 29.00
N THR A 854 -14.86 24.22 29.76
CA THR A 854 -14.85 24.03 31.24
C THR A 854 -13.47 23.54 31.72
N LYS A 855 -12.57 24.47 32.04
CA LYS A 855 -11.52 24.22 33.02
C LYS A 855 -12.18 24.08 34.41
N LYS A 856 -12.17 22.88 35.01
CA LYS A 856 -12.12 22.67 36.48
C LYS A 856 -11.86 21.21 36.88
N THR A 857 -10.64 21.00 37.39
CA THR A 857 -10.21 20.11 38.50
C THR A 857 -10.85 18.73 38.68
N ALA A 858 -10.05 17.67 38.49
CA ALA A 858 -9.98 16.53 39.42
C ALA A 858 -8.61 15.84 39.31
N THR A 859 -7.96 15.76 40.47
CA THR A 859 -6.67 15.16 40.83
C THR A 859 -6.74 13.64 40.99
N GLU A 860 -5.60 12.97 40.71
CA GLU A 860 -5.15 11.63 41.21
C GLU A 860 -5.97 10.40 40.78
N ALA A 861 -5.41 9.23 40.41
CA ALA A 861 -4.06 8.77 40.06
C ALA A 861 -4.22 7.34 39.49
N HIS A 862 -3.46 6.99 38.44
CA HIS A 862 -2.60 5.80 38.38
C HIS A 862 -1.71 5.87 37.13
N GLU A 863 -0.41 5.93 37.38
CA GLU A 863 0.75 6.01 36.47
C GLU A 863 0.81 4.80 35.52
N ALA A 864 0.89 5.00 34.19
CA ALA A 864 2.08 5.01 33.28
C ALA A 864 2.71 3.61 33.01
N PRO A 865 3.50 3.36 31.93
CA PRO A 865 3.97 4.21 30.83
C PRO A 865 3.78 3.59 29.41
N LEU A 866 4.11 4.31 28.32
CA LEU A 866 4.81 3.81 27.11
C LEU A 866 4.78 4.86 25.97
N LEU A 867 5.71 5.81 26.02
CA LEU A 867 6.23 6.54 24.86
C LEU A 867 7.75 6.38 24.88
N VAL A 868 8.20 5.16 24.53
CA VAL A 868 9.60 4.83 24.25
C VAL A 868 9.61 3.76 23.15
N SER A 869 10.51 3.96 22.17
CA SER A 869 10.95 3.06 21.10
C SER A 869 10.13 3.00 19.80
N LEU A 870 10.46 3.92 18.90
CA LEU A 870 10.65 3.61 17.48
C LEU A 870 12.08 4.00 17.08
N SER A 871 13.05 3.28 17.63
CA SER A 871 14.40 3.23 17.09
C SER A 871 14.74 1.76 16.83
N GLY A 872 14.67 1.36 15.56
CA GLY A 872 15.18 0.09 15.10
C GLY A 872 16.69 0.08 15.22
N ARG A 873 17.22 -0.46 16.32
CA ARG A 873 18.64 -0.79 16.47
C ARG A 873 19.02 -1.85 15.43
N ARG A 874 19.78 -1.45 14.41
CA ARG A 874 20.78 -2.33 13.78
C ARG A 874 21.97 -2.41 14.73
N THR A 875 22.16 -3.55 15.37
CA THR A 875 23.37 -3.84 16.14
C THR A 875 24.54 -4.02 15.18
N SER A 876 25.42 -3.02 15.12
CA SER A 876 26.79 -3.17 14.61
C SER A 876 27.57 -4.10 15.54
N LYS A 877 28.00 -5.25 15.01
CA LYS A 877 28.99 -6.13 15.65
C LYS A 877 30.36 -5.45 15.51
N ARG A 878 30.97 -5.08 16.64
CA ARG A 878 32.41 -4.84 16.72
C ARG A 878 33.07 -6.04 17.40
N ILE A 879 34.02 -6.60 16.67
CA ILE A 879 34.99 -7.61 17.10
C ILE A 879 35.93 -6.95 18.10
N GLU A 880 36.15 -7.58 19.26
CA GLU A 880 37.46 -7.70 19.91
C GLU A 880 37.39 -8.76 21.03
N ASP A 881 38.52 -9.42 21.21
CA ASP A 881 38.77 -10.69 21.87
C ASP A 881 38.53 -10.70 23.40
N GLU A 882 38.15 -11.85 23.96
CA GLU A 882 38.96 -12.60 24.94
C GLU A 882 38.21 -13.84 25.48
N GLU A 883 39.02 -14.84 25.82
CA GLU A 883 38.72 -16.20 26.26
C GLU A 883 37.76 -16.30 27.47
N ILE A 884 37.03 -17.43 27.55
CA ILE A 884 37.05 -18.40 28.67
C ILE A 884 35.91 -19.41 28.40
N GLY A 885 36.29 -20.68 28.22
CA GLY A 885 35.35 -21.79 28.06
C GLY A 885 34.70 -22.23 29.37
N PHE A 886 33.69 -23.10 29.27
CA PHE A 886 33.63 -24.42 29.94
C PHE A 886 32.29 -25.10 29.62
N VAL A 887 32.44 -26.32 29.07
CA VAL A 887 31.50 -27.47 28.96
C VAL A 887 30.25 -27.31 28.11
#